data_AF-A0A2W7U9W6-F1
#
_entry.id   AF-A0A2W7U9W6-F1
#
_cell.length_a   1.000
_cell.length_b   1.000
_cell.length_c   1.000
_cell.angle_alpha   90.00
_cell.angle_beta   90.00
_cell.angle_gamma   90.00
#
_symmetry.space_group_name_H-M   'P 1'
#
loop_
_entity.id
_entity.type
_entity.pdbx_description
1 polymer ?
#
loop_
_entity_poly.entity_id
_entity_poly.type
_entity_poly.pdbx_seq_one_letter_code
_entity_poly.pdbx_strand_id
1 'polypeptide(L)'
;MKTNINYLVTSMLAVAVIVASCKSDSSVLYDSKSFSIHNNKVIQGLNVAEVVSPTLIKSNYKSTENETYSNLISFKFSINEKDNDLGQGIDRTVLITNQKESEVYVFGQPQLNKTDVPKGILKADTEFTFKLDMRAVFQQFKEKGFYECQDGSKIAQADFKGVFIAGGALPLSWDFVNLEERGLQMNDIDNDGIFEIKLKLNPLIPAEDKTWKLTQDISTKATYISEQPIVDALYNLSLEEAKLAIEPDSTFRTGAKWSGVWTRDISYSILLSFAYLEPEVAKISLLKKVKRDRIIQDTGSGGAWPVSSDRTTWALAAWEIYKVTGDKGWLQKAYTIIKNSAADDYKTIRNKQTNLYCGESSFLDWREQTYPKWMSNMDIYVSQNLGTNVVHYQTHQILSKMATLLGEPHGQYDIIAAQIKDAINKQLWMEDKGYYAQYLYGKSFFTQSKRYEALGEALAVLFDVADAKQSKMIISQSPLTEYGATCIYPQIPGIPPYHNNAIWPFVQSYWNLAAAKVGNEKALNHGLASIYRAAGLFLTNYENMVADNGDFKGTEINSHRMLWSMAGNLSMVYRIFMGMHFEEDQLIFEPVIPKNYGGIRSLTNFKYRNAALDITVEGFGNQIAAVTIDGKEAAKAIIPAAFTGKHIVNIKMKNNDFSADAVNLVENKFTLANPITALNGDKISWKNDAGARAYNVYKNGKLIETAAVSTYQIPDGSYAEYSVSAVDAAGQESFLSEPLIYSKMKPLIIEPEDFAVKSDLNFVNYSGRGFVEIATDKNRKISIPIVVEESGEYFMDIKYSNGSGPWNTDNKCAVRSLYLNKDYVGVMVFPQRGTNEWSDWGFSNSHKINLTKGKNDLELVLEEWNNNMNIEVNRAMIDYIRLYKVH
;
A
#
# COMPACT_ATOMS: atom_id res chain seq x y z
N MET A 1 83.98 13.57 40.46
CA MET A 1 84.41 12.27 39.92
C MET A 1 84.09 11.22 40.99
N LYS A 2 83.30 10.18 40.64
CA LYS A 2 82.67 9.16 41.53
C LYS A 2 81.57 9.73 42.44
N THR A 3 80.38 9.11 42.63
CA THR A 3 80.12 7.69 42.98
C THR A 3 78.67 7.27 42.62
N ASN A 4 78.47 5.97 42.39
CA ASN A 4 77.23 5.24 42.08
C ASN A 4 76.31 4.95 43.31
N ILE A 5 75.04 4.57 43.03
CA ILE A 5 74.21 3.42 43.56
C ILE A 5 72.69 3.83 43.49
N ASN A 6 71.86 3.29 42.58
CA ASN A 6 70.98 2.07 42.65
C ASN A 6 69.84 2.17 43.72
N TYR A 7 68.53 1.85 43.54
CA TYR A 7 67.76 0.87 42.74
C TYR A 7 66.24 1.22 42.69
N LEU A 8 65.55 0.73 41.62
CA LEU A 8 64.13 0.26 41.42
C LEU A 8 62.97 0.72 42.38
N VAL A 9 61.74 1.03 41.92
CA VAL A 9 60.66 0.09 41.48
C VAL A 9 59.46 0.86 40.86
N THR A 10 58.91 0.30 39.77
CA THR A 10 57.61 0.46 39.04
C THR A 10 56.46 1.37 39.56
N SER A 11 55.77 2.07 38.65
CA SER A 11 54.42 1.68 38.14
C SER A 11 53.79 2.69 37.16
N MET A 12 53.20 2.15 36.08
CA MET A 12 52.09 2.64 35.23
C MET A 12 51.80 4.14 35.12
N LEU A 13 51.82 4.67 33.89
CA LEU A 13 50.81 5.64 33.47
C LEU A 13 50.43 5.43 31.99
N ALA A 14 49.19 4.98 31.80
CA ALA A 14 48.50 5.00 30.53
C ALA A 14 48.26 6.46 30.11
N VAL A 15 48.79 6.85 28.95
CA VAL A 15 48.49 8.16 28.36
C VAL A 15 47.15 8.04 27.64
N ALA A 16 46.09 8.48 28.32
CA ALA A 16 44.83 8.84 27.69
C ALA A 16 45.08 10.08 26.81
N VAL A 17 45.03 9.90 25.49
CA VAL A 17 44.96 11.02 24.55
C VAL A 17 43.54 11.58 24.62
N ILE A 18 43.37 12.64 25.41
CA ILE A 18 42.20 13.51 25.35
C ILE A 18 42.37 14.35 24.09
N VAL A 19 41.71 13.96 22.99
CA VAL A 19 41.50 14.87 21.87
C VAL A 19 40.38 15.82 22.28
N ALA A 20 40.75 17.05 22.62
CA ALA A 20 39.83 18.15 22.77
C ALA A 20 39.10 18.37 21.43
N SER A 21 37.78 18.18 21.46
CA SER A 21 36.88 18.42 20.34
C SER A 21 36.88 19.91 19.98
N CYS A 22 37.69 20.29 19.00
CA CYS A 22 37.39 21.48 18.20
C CYS A 22 36.06 21.18 17.49
N LYS A 23 35.03 22.00 17.75
CA LYS A 23 33.81 22.04 16.94
C LYS A 23 34.20 22.41 15.51
N SER A 24 34.62 21.44 14.71
CA SER A 24 34.64 21.57 13.26
C SER A 24 33.19 21.71 12.82
N ASP A 25 32.87 22.73 12.03
CA ASP A 25 31.57 22.80 11.37
C ASP A 25 31.36 21.48 10.60
N SER A 26 30.39 20.70 11.05
CA SER A 26 30.07 19.39 10.50
C SER A 26 29.64 19.56 9.05
N SER A 27 30.32 18.88 8.12
CA SER A 27 30.04 19.01 6.69
C SER A 27 28.59 18.64 6.37
N VAL A 28 27.99 19.43 5.49
CA VAL A 28 26.59 19.29 5.09
C VAL A 28 26.48 18.15 4.08
N LEU A 29 25.63 17.17 4.39
CA LEU A 29 25.27 16.07 3.48
C LEU A 29 24.12 16.49 2.56
N TYR A 30 23.12 17.15 3.15
CA TYR A 30 21.93 17.62 2.47
C TYR A 30 21.40 18.89 3.14
N ASP A 31 20.86 19.81 2.36
CA ASP A 31 20.26 21.05 2.83
C ASP A 31 18.99 21.36 2.05
N SER A 32 17.97 21.84 2.74
CA SER A 32 16.66 22.19 2.17
C SER A 32 16.03 23.32 2.98
N LYS A 33 14.84 23.79 2.55
CA LYS A 33 14.14 24.85 3.29
C LYS A 33 13.64 24.38 4.66
N SER A 34 13.35 23.08 4.81
CA SER A 34 12.72 22.54 6.02
C SER A 34 13.69 21.85 6.98
N PHE A 35 14.79 21.28 6.49
CA PHE A 35 15.77 20.57 7.31
C PHE A 35 17.14 20.46 6.65
N SER A 36 18.16 20.20 7.45
CA SER A 36 19.52 19.89 7.00
C SER A 36 20.05 18.61 7.65
N ILE A 37 20.89 17.88 6.90
CA ILE A 37 21.63 16.71 7.38
C ILE A 37 23.11 17.05 7.30
N HIS A 38 23.82 16.83 8.40
CA HIS A 38 25.26 16.95 8.49
C HIS A 38 25.85 15.58 8.85
N ASN A 39 27.18 15.43 8.74
CA ASN A 39 27.86 14.16 9.02
C ASN A 39 27.51 13.54 10.39
N ASN A 40 27.21 14.35 11.41
CA ASN A 40 26.94 13.89 12.77
C ASN A 40 25.63 14.44 13.38
N LYS A 41 24.77 15.12 12.61
CA LYS A 41 23.53 15.68 13.16
C LYS A 41 22.45 15.92 12.10
N VAL A 42 21.20 15.95 12.54
CA VAL A 42 20.03 16.38 11.78
C VAL A 42 19.47 17.63 12.44
N ILE A 43 19.08 18.63 11.64
CA ILE A 43 18.45 19.86 12.14
C ILE A 43 17.14 20.08 11.39
N GLN A 44 16.04 20.29 12.12
CA GLN A 44 14.74 20.73 11.61
C GLN A 44 14.17 21.80 12.54
N GLY A 45 14.32 23.07 12.15
CA GLY A 45 13.94 24.20 13.01
C GLY A 45 14.66 24.14 14.35
N LEU A 46 13.91 24.03 15.45
CA LEU A 46 14.45 23.89 16.81
C LEU A 46 14.79 22.43 17.20
N ASN A 47 14.34 21.46 16.39
CA ASN A 47 14.61 20.05 16.62
C ASN A 47 15.99 19.69 16.06
N VAL A 48 16.81 19.03 16.87
CA VAL A 48 18.17 18.61 16.59
C VAL A 48 18.34 17.18 17.09
N ALA A 49 18.86 16.32 16.22
CA ALA A 49 19.43 15.05 16.62
C ALA A 49 20.95 15.07 16.43
N GLU A 50 21.70 14.67 17.45
CA GLU A 50 23.17 14.67 17.44
C GLU A 50 23.70 13.27 17.73
N VAL A 51 24.62 12.83 16.88
CA VAL A 51 25.36 11.57 17.01
C VAL A 51 26.54 11.81 17.94
N VAL A 52 26.48 11.20 19.13
CA VAL A 52 27.57 11.27 20.11
C VAL A 52 28.62 10.19 19.82
N SER A 53 28.17 9.03 19.35
CA SER A 53 29.02 7.91 18.91
C SER A 53 28.21 7.00 17.97
N PRO A 54 28.85 6.03 17.27
CA PRO A 54 28.13 5.04 16.46
C PRO A 54 27.08 4.21 17.23
N THR A 55 27.05 4.29 18.56
CA THR A 55 26.11 3.55 19.42
C THR A 55 25.28 4.46 20.33
N LEU A 56 25.28 5.78 20.09
CA LEU A 56 24.56 6.76 20.92
C LEU A 56 24.13 7.98 20.11
N ILE A 57 22.82 8.21 20.02
CA ILE A 57 22.21 9.39 19.39
C ILE A 57 21.27 10.06 20.41
N LYS A 58 21.28 11.38 20.47
CA LYS A 58 20.35 12.19 21.27
C LYS A 58 19.47 13.01 20.34
N SER A 59 18.19 13.14 20.65
CA SER A 59 17.26 13.97 19.88
C SER A 59 16.34 14.72 20.83
N ASN A 60 16.14 16.02 20.58
CA ASN A 60 15.14 16.83 21.27
C ASN A 60 13.84 16.95 20.44
N TYR A 61 13.63 16.07 19.45
CA TYR A 61 12.49 16.17 18.54
C TYR A 61 11.16 16.18 19.29
N LYS A 62 10.40 17.25 19.11
CA LYS A 62 9.04 17.41 19.65
C LYS A 62 8.06 17.47 18.49
N SER A 63 7.08 16.57 18.52
CA SER A 63 5.96 16.63 17.59
C SER A 63 5.09 17.82 17.91
N THR A 64 4.63 18.52 16.87
CA THR A 64 3.69 19.65 16.98
C THR A 64 2.25 19.20 16.78
N GLU A 65 1.96 17.89 16.76
CA GLU A 65 0.64 17.37 16.40
C GLU A 65 -0.47 17.80 17.37
N ASN A 66 -0.18 18.04 18.66
CA ASN A 66 -1.22 18.59 19.55
C ASN A 66 -1.65 20.02 19.17
N GLU A 67 -0.88 20.71 18.33
CA GLU A 67 -1.14 22.07 17.86
C GLU A 67 -1.92 22.10 16.52
N THR A 68 -2.17 20.94 15.90
CA THR A 68 -2.82 20.85 14.58
C THR A 68 -4.33 20.66 14.66
N TYR A 69 -4.85 20.15 15.78
CA TYR A 69 -6.29 19.92 15.95
C TYR A 69 -7.04 21.24 16.16
N SER A 70 -7.86 21.59 15.18
CA SER A 70 -8.88 22.66 15.29
C SER A 70 -9.84 22.36 16.45
N ASN A 71 -10.27 23.40 17.18
CA ASN A 71 -11.36 23.26 18.16
C ASN A 71 -12.75 23.17 17.52
N LEU A 72 -12.84 23.33 16.19
CA LEU A 72 -13.97 22.93 15.37
C LEU A 72 -13.73 21.51 14.87
N ILE A 73 -14.44 20.53 15.44
CA ILE A 73 -14.28 19.12 15.15
C ILE A 73 -15.29 18.70 14.08
N SER A 74 -14.80 18.14 12.98
CA SER A 74 -15.63 17.45 11.99
C SER A 74 -15.82 15.98 12.40
N PHE A 75 -17.04 15.46 12.31
CA PHE A 75 -17.37 14.08 12.71
C PHE A 75 -18.63 13.54 12.00
N LYS A 76 -18.80 12.23 12.03
CA LYS A 76 -19.99 11.49 11.57
C LYS A 76 -20.31 10.37 12.55
N PHE A 77 -21.57 9.95 12.58
CA PHE A 77 -21.96 8.69 13.21
C PHE A 77 -21.91 7.55 12.21
N SER A 78 -22.04 6.34 12.73
CA SER A 78 -21.95 5.12 11.94
C SER A 78 -22.80 4.04 12.58
N ILE A 79 -23.52 3.27 11.76
CA ILE A 79 -24.07 1.98 12.14
C ILE A 79 -23.17 0.91 11.55
N ASN A 80 -22.74 -0.05 12.38
CA ASN A 80 -21.90 -1.18 11.97
C ASN A 80 -20.62 -0.75 11.25
N GLU A 81 -19.95 0.30 11.71
CA GLU A 81 -18.62 0.64 11.19
C GLU A 81 -18.62 1.00 9.68
N LYS A 82 -19.73 1.58 9.19
CA LYS A 82 -19.94 2.04 7.80
C LYS A 82 -20.22 3.54 7.74
N ASP A 83 -19.78 4.22 6.67
CA ASP A 83 -20.14 5.63 6.40
C ASP A 83 -21.59 5.72 5.87
N ASN A 84 -22.58 5.55 6.75
CA ASN A 84 -24.00 5.40 6.43
C ASN A 84 -24.94 6.37 7.17
N ASP A 85 -24.39 7.35 7.88
CA ASP A 85 -25.16 8.37 8.60
C ASP A 85 -25.61 9.51 7.67
N LEU A 86 -24.67 10.19 7.02
CA LEU A 86 -24.98 11.32 6.13
C LEU A 86 -24.45 11.07 4.72
N GLY A 87 -25.03 11.76 3.74
CA GLY A 87 -24.54 11.73 2.36
C GLY A 87 -23.03 11.94 2.24
N GLN A 88 -22.46 11.39 1.16
CA GLN A 88 -21.02 11.44 0.92
C GLN A 88 -20.49 12.88 0.94
N GLY A 89 -19.43 13.11 1.73
CA GLY A 89 -18.79 14.43 1.88
C GLY A 89 -19.55 15.43 2.77
N ILE A 90 -20.61 14.99 3.47
CA ILE A 90 -21.38 15.82 4.39
C ILE A 90 -21.09 15.39 5.83
N ASP A 91 -20.24 16.14 6.53
CA ASP A 91 -19.95 15.87 7.95
C ASP A 91 -20.76 16.79 8.87
N ARG A 92 -20.84 16.45 10.17
CA ARG A 92 -21.26 17.39 11.22
C ARG A 92 -20.05 18.12 11.80
N THR A 93 -20.30 19.27 12.39
CA THR A 93 -19.27 20.08 13.04
C THR A 93 -19.68 20.46 14.45
N VAL A 94 -18.74 20.38 15.40
CA VAL A 94 -18.94 20.89 16.76
C VAL A 94 -17.77 21.79 17.16
N LEU A 95 -18.08 23.02 17.56
CA LEU A 95 -17.08 23.98 18.04
C LEU A 95 -16.91 23.84 19.56
N ILE A 96 -15.86 23.16 20.00
CA ILE A 96 -15.57 22.91 21.41
C ILE A 96 -14.83 24.12 22.00
N THR A 97 -15.45 24.77 22.98
CA THR A 97 -14.83 25.88 23.72
C THR A 97 -14.85 25.61 25.21
N ASN A 98 -16.00 25.83 25.85
CA ASN A 98 -16.16 25.65 27.30
C ASN A 98 -17.19 24.57 27.65
N GLN A 99 -18.00 24.13 26.69
CA GLN A 99 -19.00 23.10 26.91
C GLN A 99 -18.37 21.70 26.91
N LYS A 100 -18.97 20.79 27.69
CA LYS A 100 -18.47 19.42 27.89
C LYS A 100 -19.25 18.37 27.09
N GLU A 101 -20.34 18.75 26.46
CA GLU A 101 -21.22 17.86 25.71
C GLU A 101 -21.71 18.53 24.43
N SER A 102 -22.04 17.71 23.43
CA SER A 102 -22.72 18.16 22.22
C SER A 102 -24.22 18.37 22.44
N GLU A 103 -24.87 19.04 21.48
CA GLU A 103 -26.31 18.85 21.29
C GLU A 103 -26.62 17.38 20.95
N VAL A 104 -27.90 16.99 21.07
CA VAL A 104 -28.35 15.66 20.65
C VAL A 104 -28.62 15.69 19.15
N TYR A 105 -27.78 15.01 18.37
CA TYR A 105 -27.97 14.89 16.93
C TYR A 105 -28.93 13.75 16.61
N VAL A 106 -29.63 13.81 15.47
CA VAL A 106 -30.48 12.69 15.01
C VAL A 106 -29.74 11.96 13.88
N PHE A 107 -29.67 10.62 13.97
CA PHE A 107 -29.03 9.80 12.94
C PHE A 107 -29.71 10.00 11.58
N GLY A 108 -28.93 10.18 10.51
CA GLY A 108 -29.50 10.40 9.19
C GLY A 108 -30.01 11.81 8.93
N GLN A 109 -29.93 12.74 9.89
CA GLN A 109 -30.34 14.13 9.70
C GLN A 109 -29.15 15.08 9.66
N PRO A 110 -29.00 15.91 8.59
CA PRO A 110 -27.95 16.91 8.52
C PRO A 110 -28.09 17.94 9.63
N GLN A 111 -26.96 18.45 10.11
CA GLN A 111 -26.94 19.56 11.07
C GLN A 111 -27.48 20.83 10.39
N LEU A 112 -28.53 21.43 10.97
CA LEU A 112 -29.18 22.63 10.43
C LEU A 112 -28.31 23.89 10.57
N ASN A 113 -27.65 24.06 11.72
CA ASN A 113 -26.80 25.20 12.03
C ASN A 113 -25.35 24.75 12.14
N LYS A 114 -24.57 24.91 11.05
CA LYS A 114 -23.14 24.64 11.08
C LYS A 114 -22.36 25.87 11.54
N THR A 115 -21.31 25.62 12.31
CA THR A 115 -20.29 26.62 12.59
C THR A 115 -19.13 26.34 11.65
N ASP A 116 -18.85 27.23 10.71
CA ASP A 116 -17.86 26.94 9.66
C ASP A 116 -16.47 27.53 9.94
N VAL A 117 -16.32 28.25 11.06
CA VAL A 117 -15.07 28.96 11.38
C VAL A 117 -14.48 28.45 12.69
N PRO A 118 -13.28 27.83 12.66
CA PRO A 118 -12.52 27.52 13.86
C PRO A 118 -12.27 28.76 14.71
N LYS A 119 -12.29 28.62 16.04
CA LYS A 119 -11.96 29.72 16.97
C LYS A 119 -10.60 29.54 17.66
N GLY A 120 -9.89 28.46 17.35
CA GLY A 120 -8.56 28.17 17.89
C GLY A 120 -8.21 26.70 17.78
N ILE A 121 -7.20 26.30 18.55
CA ILE A 121 -6.73 24.93 18.67
C ILE A 121 -7.47 24.24 19.82
N LEU A 122 -7.86 22.97 19.61
CA LEU A 122 -8.42 22.13 20.65
C LEU A 122 -7.36 21.90 21.72
N LYS A 123 -7.65 22.23 22.98
CA LYS A 123 -6.67 22.00 24.06
C LYS A 123 -6.38 20.51 24.21
N ALA A 124 -5.14 20.18 24.52
CA ALA A 124 -4.79 18.81 24.82
C ALA A 124 -5.62 18.27 26.00
N ASP A 125 -5.93 16.98 25.98
CA ASP A 125 -6.67 16.29 27.03
C ASP A 125 -8.09 16.84 27.29
N THR A 126 -8.78 17.33 26.26
CA THR A 126 -10.14 17.88 26.37
C THR A 126 -11.17 16.75 26.53
N GLU A 127 -11.82 16.66 27.70
CA GLU A 127 -12.95 15.75 27.88
C GLU A 127 -14.23 16.27 27.21
N PHE A 128 -14.87 15.45 26.39
CA PHE A 128 -16.10 15.82 25.67
C PHE A 128 -17.03 14.62 25.45
N THR A 129 -18.34 14.82 25.63
CA THR A 129 -19.39 13.81 25.40
C THR A 129 -20.16 14.09 24.12
N PHE A 130 -20.23 13.11 23.20
CA PHE A 130 -21.08 13.17 22.02
C PHE A 130 -22.40 12.44 22.27
N LYS A 131 -23.51 12.99 21.76
CA LYS A 131 -24.87 12.45 21.93
C LYS A 131 -25.61 12.28 20.61
N LEU A 132 -26.32 11.16 20.45
CA LEU A 132 -27.03 10.77 19.23
C LEU A 132 -28.39 10.14 19.53
N ASP A 133 -29.45 10.61 18.89
CA ASP A 133 -30.79 10.06 18.90
C ASP A 133 -30.98 9.02 17.77
N MET A 134 -31.23 7.78 18.19
CA MET A 134 -31.46 6.62 17.32
C MET A 134 -32.93 6.21 17.22
N ARG A 135 -33.85 6.92 17.88
CA ARG A 135 -35.27 6.52 17.98
C ARG A 135 -35.95 6.38 16.62
N ALA A 136 -35.62 7.27 15.68
CA ALA A 136 -36.14 7.22 14.31
C ALA A 136 -35.66 5.96 13.54
N VAL A 137 -34.43 5.50 13.79
CA VAL A 137 -33.90 4.26 13.21
C VAL A 137 -34.65 3.06 13.77
N PHE A 138 -34.77 2.97 15.09
CA PHE A 138 -35.46 1.85 15.75
C PHE A 138 -36.95 1.82 15.48
N GLN A 139 -37.59 2.97 15.25
CA GLN A 139 -38.96 3.03 14.77
C GLN A 139 -39.09 2.38 13.39
N GLN A 140 -38.21 2.70 12.44
CA GLN A 140 -38.23 2.08 11.11
C GLN A 140 -37.91 0.58 11.16
N PHE A 141 -37.01 0.13 12.03
CA PHE A 141 -36.81 -1.30 12.26
C PHE A 141 -38.11 -2.00 12.68
N LYS A 142 -38.86 -1.43 13.62
CA LYS A 142 -40.15 -2.01 14.06
C LYS A 142 -41.22 -1.98 12.98
N GLU A 143 -41.29 -0.91 12.19
CA GLU A 143 -42.35 -0.70 11.19
C GLU A 143 -42.09 -1.40 9.86
N LYS A 144 -40.82 -1.44 9.42
CA LYS A 144 -40.41 -1.88 8.08
C LYS A 144 -39.46 -3.07 8.08
N GLY A 145 -38.85 -3.41 9.22
CA GLY A 145 -37.78 -4.41 9.33
C GLY A 145 -36.39 -3.91 8.91
N PHE A 146 -36.27 -2.66 8.45
CA PHE A 146 -35.02 -2.03 8.03
C PHE A 146 -35.07 -0.51 8.20
N TYR A 147 -33.90 0.12 8.26
CA TYR A 147 -33.72 1.56 8.15
C TYR A 147 -33.23 1.89 6.75
N GLU A 148 -33.81 2.92 6.13
CA GLU A 148 -33.40 3.40 4.81
C GLU A 148 -32.55 4.66 4.98
N CYS A 149 -31.29 4.58 4.55
CA CYS A 149 -30.34 5.68 4.55
C CYS A 149 -30.69 6.72 3.47
N GLN A 150 -30.10 7.90 3.53
CA GLN A 150 -30.38 8.98 2.57
C GLN A 150 -30.02 8.64 1.12
N ASP A 151 -29.06 7.74 0.91
CA ASP A 151 -28.65 7.25 -0.41
C ASP A 151 -29.54 6.11 -0.93
N GLY A 152 -30.57 5.71 -0.17
CA GLY A 152 -31.48 4.61 -0.48
C GLY A 152 -30.96 3.23 -0.08
N SER A 153 -29.74 3.14 0.48
CA SER A 153 -29.25 1.89 1.07
C SER A 153 -30.09 1.49 2.29
N LYS A 154 -30.18 0.19 2.56
CA LYS A 154 -30.99 -0.36 3.65
C LYS A 154 -30.14 -1.11 4.64
N ILE A 155 -30.37 -0.84 5.91
CA ILE A 155 -29.79 -1.58 7.03
C ILE A 155 -30.90 -2.45 7.61
N ALA A 156 -30.82 -3.77 7.43
CA ALA A 156 -31.78 -4.69 8.00
C ALA A 156 -31.66 -4.69 9.54
N GLN A 157 -32.77 -4.78 10.25
CA GLN A 157 -32.77 -4.90 11.71
C GLN A 157 -31.96 -6.11 12.17
N ALA A 158 -32.03 -7.22 11.42
CA ALA A 158 -31.29 -8.45 11.69
C ALA A 158 -29.76 -8.30 11.56
N ASP A 159 -29.31 -7.28 10.82
CA ASP A 159 -27.89 -7.02 10.57
C ASP A 159 -27.32 -5.94 11.52
N PHE A 160 -28.15 -5.27 12.34
CA PHE A 160 -27.71 -4.21 13.26
C PHE A 160 -26.87 -4.76 14.42
N LYS A 161 -25.68 -4.17 14.66
CA LYS A 161 -24.72 -4.58 15.69
C LYS A 161 -24.36 -3.48 16.68
N GLY A 162 -24.25 -2.25 16.20
CA GLY A 162 -23.78 -1.15 17.04
C GLY A 162 -23.79 0.21 16.37
N VAL A 163 -23.59 1.23 17.19
CA VAL A 163 -23.54 2.64 16.81
C VAL A 163 -22.17 3.18 17.20
N PHE A 164 -21.53 3.93 16.30
CA PHE A 164 -20.15 4.39 16.44
C PHE A 164 -20.02 5.84 16.02
N ILE A 165 -18.89 6.46 16.37
CA ILE A 165 -18.53 7.81 15.95
C ILE A 165 -17.17 7.83 15.25
N ALA A 166 -17.08 8.53 14.12
CA ALA A 166 -15.87 8.79 13.35
C ALA A 166 -15.59 10.31 13.31
N GLY A 167 -14.34 10.75 13.15
CA GLY A 167 -14.05 12.18 13.11
C GLY A 167 -12.58 12.57 13.05
N GLY A 168 -12.33 13.88 12.95
CA GLY A 168 -11.03 14.45 12.62
C GLY A 168 -10.13 14.86 13.80
N ALA A 169 -10.37 14.36 15.01
CA ALA A 169 -9.52 14.64 16.16
C ALA A 169 -9.37 13.43 17.08
N LEU A 170 -8.13 13.02 17.37
CA LEU A 170 -7.84 11.87 18.23
C LEU A 170 -8.64 11.93 19.55
N PRO A 171 -9.18 10.79 20.03
CA PRO A 171 -9.08 9.45 19.47
C PRO A 171 -10.04 9.15 18.31
N LEU A 172 -10.86 10.11 17.87
CA LEU A 172 -11.67 9.93 16.66
C LEU A 172 -10.76 9.64 15.46
N SER A 173 -11.30 8.87 14.53
CA SER A 173 -10.64 8.47 13.31
C SER A 173 -11.68 8.41 12.18
N TRP A 174 -11.25 8.64 10.95
CA TRP A 174 -12.09 8.40 9.76
C TRP A 174 -11.99 6.96 9.24
N ASP A 175 -11.27 6.11 9.97
CA ASP A 175 -11.21 4.67 9.80
C ASP A 175 -12.50 4.01 10.28
N PHE A 176 -13.54 4.11 9.45
CA PHE A 176 -14.87 3.61 9.81
C PHE A 176 -14.88 2.13 10.21
N VAL A 177 -13.97 1.33 9.65
CA VAL A 177 -13.94 -0.13 9.77
C VAL A 177 -13.17 -0.65 10.99
N ASN A 178 -12.56 0.23 11.79
CA ASN A 178 -11.87 -0.11 13.04
C ASN A 178 -12.29 0.82 14.20
N LEU A 179 -13.51 1.37 14.16
CA LEU A 179 -14.01 2.27 15.20
C LEU A 179 -14.20 1.53 16.53
N GLU A 180 -14.64 0.27 16.50
CA GLU A 180 -14.79 -0.57 17.70
C GLU A 180 -13.44 -0.83 18.37
N GLU A 181 -12.42 -1.23 17.59
CA GLU A 181 -11.06 -1.47 18.08
C GLU A 181 -10.43 -0.23 18.71
N ARG A 182 -10.85 0.96 18.27
CA ARG A 182 -10.44 2.27 18.81
C ARG A 182 -11.29 2.71 20.01
N GLY A 183 -12.27 1.92 20.43
CA GLY A 183 -13.17 2.23 21.54
C GLY A 183 -14.15 3.36 21.23
N LEU A 184 -14.57 3.50 19.98
CA LEU A 184 -15.46 4.57 19.50
C LEU A 184 -16.94 4.12 19.37
N GLN A 185 -17.30 3.00 20.00
CA GLN A 185 -18.68 2.55 20.10
C GLN A 185 -19.45 3.41 21.11
N MET A 186 -20.63 3.88 20.71
CA MET A 186 -21.56 4.63 21.56
C MET A 186 -22.53 3.68 22.26
N ASN A 187 -23.02 4.09 23.44
CA ASN A 187 -23.89 3.26 24.27
C ASN A 187 -25.15 4.02 24.69
N ASP A 188 -26.29 3.34 24.72
CA ASP A 188 -27.55 3.81 25.30
C ASP A 188 -27.68 3.18 26.70
N ILE A 189 -27.30 3.93 27.73
CA ILE A 189 -27.12 3.39 29.10
C ILE A 189 -28.47 3.21 29.81
N ASP A 190 -29.44 4.10 29.55
CA ASP A 190 -30.76 4.10 30.20
C ASP A 190 -31.89 3.55 29.32
N ASN A 191 -31.58 3.15 28.08
CA ASN A 191 -32.51 2.60 27.08
C ASN A 191 -33.58 3.60 26.62
N ASP A 192 -33.27 4.90 26.58
CA ASP A 192 -34.17 5.94 26.11
C ASP A 192 -34.05 6.22 24.60
N GLY A 193 -33.09 5.57 23.93
CA GLY A 193 -32.77 5.73 22.52
C GLY A 193 -31.72 6.80 22.22
N ILE A 194 -31.11 7.42 23.24
CA ILE A 194 -30.01 8.37 23.13
C ILE A 194 -28.68 7.68 23.44
N PHE A 195 -27.86 7.55 22.41
CA PHE A 195 -26.53 6.98 22.49
C PHE A 195 -25.52 8.06 22.87
N GLU A 196 -24.61 7.73 23.80
CA GLU A 196 -23.56 8.63 24.25
C GLU A 196 -22.17 7.98 24.22
N ILE A 197 -21.14 8.81 24.06
CA ILE A 197 -19.74 8.44 24.27
C ILE A 197 -18.96 9.61 24.85
N LYS A 198 -18.22 9.38 25.94
CA LYS A 198 -17.30 10.34 26.53
C LYS A 198 -15.88 10.05 26.04
N LEU A 199 -15.25 11.03 25.40
CA LEU A 199 -13.91 10.93 24.83
C LEU A 199 -12.96 11.95 25.47
N LYS A 200 -11.67 11.59 25.50
CA LYS A 200 -10.56 12.50 25.84
C LYS A 200 -9.88 12.94 24.55
N LEU A 201 -10.35 14.03 23.97
CA LEU A 201 -9.91 14.56 22.68
C LEU A 201 -8.53 15.25 22.76
N ASN A 202 -7.79 15.19 21.66
CA ASN A 202 -6.41 15.70 21.53
C ASN A 202 -5.51 15.21 22.68
N PRO A 203 -5.30 13.89 22.85
CA PRO A 203 -4.50 13.37 23.95
C PRO A 203 -3.09 13.96 23.95
N LEU A 204 -2.62 14.41 25.11
CA LEU A 204 -1.31 15.05 25.25
C LEU A 204 -0.17 14.13 24.77
N ILE A 205 0.67 14.65 23.88
CA ILE A 205 1.90 14.01 23.41
C ILE A 205 3.05 14.53 24.28
N PRO A 206 3.72 13.68 25.07
CA PRO A 206 4.83 14.11 25.91
C PRO A 206 5.98 14.71 25.10
N ALA A 207 6.44 15.90 25.51
CA ALA A 207 7.56 16.60 24.90
C ALA A 207 8.85 16.32 25.66
N GLU A 208 9.46 15.15 25.41
CA GLU A 208 10.67 14.69 26.09
C GLU A 208 11.85 14.52 25.13
N ASP A 209 13.04 14.94 25.58
CA ASP A 209 14.29 14.64 24.89
C ASP A 209 14.56 13.13 24.96
N LYS A 210 14.85 12.52 23.81
CA LYS A 210 15.09 11.09 23.69
C LYS A 210 16.57 10.80 23.50
N THR A 211 16.99 9.64 24.00
CA THR A 211 18.33 9.11 23.75
C THR A 211 18.21 7.66 23.31
N TRP A 212 18.75 7.34 22.15
CA TRP A 212 18.99 5.96 21.74
C TRP A 212 20.41 5.60 22.09
N LYS A 213 20.56 4.49 22.80
CA LYS A 213 21.85 3.88 23.12
C LYS A 213 21.74 2.41 22.77
N LEU A 214 22.70 1.89 22.00
CA LEU A 214 22.73 0.46 21.66
C LEU A 214 22.68 -0.39 22.94
N THR A 215 21.72 -1.30 23.00
CA THR A 215 21.50 -2.22 24.12
C THR A 215 21.71 -3.68 23.73
N GLN A 216 21.49 -4.01 22.46
CA GLN A 216 21.64 -5.37 21.95
C GLN A 216 23.04 -5.64 21.44
N ASP A 217 23.55 -6.85 21.69
CA ASP A 217 24.79 -7.32 21.10
C ASP A 217 24.61 -7.59 19.59
N ILE A 218 25.23 -6.76 18.76
CA ILE A 218 25.26 -6.88 17.30
C ILE A 218 26.64 -7.29 16.78
N SER A 219 27.57 -7.68 17.64
CA SER A 219 28.98 -8.01 17.28
C SER A 219 29.11 -9.20 16.31
N THR A 220 28.08 -10.04 16.23
CA THR A 220 28.02 -11.17 15.30
C THR A 220 27.60 -10.77 13.88
N LYS A 221 27.14 -9.53 13.69
CA LYS A 221 26.72 -8.97 12.39
C LYS A 221 27.90 -8.26 11.71
N ALA A 222 27.71 -7.90 10.45
CA ALA A 222 28.70 -7.11 9.71
C ALA A 222 28.84 -5.72 10.34
N THR A 223 30.07 -5.21 10.44
CA THR A 223 30.35 -3.88 11.01
C THR A 223 30.55 -2.87 9.91
N TYR A 224 29.79 -1.77 9.94
CA TYR A 224 29.93 -0.65 9.02
C TYR A 224 30.59 0.54 9.71
N ILE A 225 31.57 1.15 9.06
CA ILE A 225 32.26 2.37 9.52
C ILE A 225 32.44 3.29 8.32
N SER A 226 32.19 4.59 8.51
CA SER A 226 32.39 5.61 7.48
C SER A 226 32.84 6.95 8.06
N GLU A 227 33.14 7.90 7.16
CA GLU A 227 33.37 9.31 7.52
C GLU A 227 32.06 10.09 7.78
N GLN A 228 30.91 9.43 7.72
CA GLN A 228 29.59 9.98 8.03
C GLN A 228 29.00 9.30 9.28
N PRO A 229 29.35 9.75 10.51
CA PRO A 229 28.88 9.17 11.77
C PRO A 229 27.35 8.94 11.88
N ILE A 230 26.53 9.78 11.23
CA ILE A 230 25.08 9.60 11.18
C ILE A 230 24.67 8.31 10.47
N VAL A 231 25.36 7.94 9.39
CA VAL A 231 25.10 6.68 8.68
C VAL A 231 25.49 5.50 9.57
N ASP A 232 26.65 5.55 10.22
CA ASP A 232 27.14 4.51 11.12
C ASP A 232 26.18 4.27 12.30
N ALA A 233 25.72 5.35 12.93
CA ALA A 233 24.83 5.25 14.07
C ALA A 233 23.43 4.73 13.68
N LEU A 234 22.89 5.18 12.54
CA LEU A 234 21.58 4.73 12.06
C LEU A 234 21.62 3.30 11.50
N TYR A 235 22.76 2.86 10.97
CA TYR A 235 23.01 1.46 10.62
C TYR A 235 22.95 0.56 11.87
N ASN A 236 23.65 0.93 12.94
CA ASN A 236 23.65 0.17 14.20
C ASN A 236 22.27 0.16 14.87
N LEU A 237 21.56 1.30 14.85
CA LEU A 237 20.17 1.38 15.32
C LEU A 237 19.29 0.40 14.54
N SER A 238 19.35 0.41 13.21
CA SER A 238 18.52 -0.46 12.37
C SER A 238 18.87 -1.94 12.53
N LEU A 239 20.14 -2.29 12.76
CA LEU A 239 20.55 -3.66 13.10
C LEU A 239 20.00 -4.11 14.47
N GLU A 240 20.01 -3.23 15.47
CA GLU A 240 19.41 -3.53 16.77
C GLU A 240 17.90 -3.79 16.64
N GLU A 241 17.20 -2.92 15.91
CA GLU A 241 15.77 -3.09 15.66
C GLU A 241 15.48 -4.39 14.90
N ALA A 242 16.28 -4.73 13.89
CA ALA A 242 16.17 -5.99 13.15
C ALA A 242 16.33 -7.21 14.07
N LYS A 243 17.28 -7.18 15.00
CA LYS A 243 17.44 -8.26 16.00
C LYS A 243 16.23 -8.35 16.94
N LEU A 244 15.68 -7.21 17.36
CA LEU A 244 14.47 -7.16 18.19
C LEU A 244 13.20 -7.58 17.44
N ALA A 245 13.23 -7.61 16.11
CA ALA A 245 12.11 -8.04 15.28
C ALA A 245 12.05 -9.56 15.07
N ILE A 246 13.06 -10.31 15.52
CA ILE A 246 13.04 -11.78 15.45
C ILE A 246 12.29 -12.33 16.66
N GLU A 247 11.17 -13.02 16.39
CA GLU A 247 10.30 -13.63 17.40
C GLU A 247 10.86 -15.00 17.87
N PRO A 248 10.38 -15.55 19.01
CA PRO A 248 10.86 -16.82 19.55
C PRO A 248 10.71 -18.02 18.61
N ASP A 249 9.76 -17.98 17.67
CA ASP A 249 9.56 -19.02 16.64
C ASP A 249 10.47 -18.85 15.41
N SER A 250 11.46 -17.95 15.48
CA SER A 250 12.38 -17.62 14.38
C SER A 250 11.68 -17.07 13.14
N THR A 251 10.55 -16.40 13.33
CA THR A 251 9.95 -15.53 12.32
C THR A 251 10.28 -14.06 12.59
N PHE A 252 10.16 -13.23 11.56
CA PHE A 252 10.13 -11.78 11.75
C PHE A 252 8.72 -11.32 12.12
N ARG A 253 8.61 -10.45 13.12
CA ARG A 253 7.43 -9.61 13.30
C ARG A 253 7.45 -8.44 12.33
N THR A 254 6.27 -7.89 12.06
CA THR A 254 6.09 -6.78 11.14
C THR A 254 6.50 -5.43 11.75
N GLY A 255 6.18 -5.17 13.01
CA GLY A 255 6.75 -4.04 13.75
C GLY A 255 6.35 -4.04 15.22
N ALA A 256 6.73 -3.02 15.98
CA ALA A 256 6.52 -3.04 17.44
C ALA A 256 5.04 -3.17 17.85
N LYS A 257 4.10 -2.63 17.07
CA LYS A 257 2.66 -2.79 17.31
C LYS A 257 1.98 -3.86 16.43
N TRP A 258 2.69 -4.43 15.46
CA TRP A 258 2.15 -5.44 14.55
C TRP A 258 2.90 -6.75 14.73
N SER A 259 2.29 -7.69 15.43
CA SER A 259 2.83 -9.03 15.59
C SER A 259 2.59 -9.88 14.33
N GLY A 260 3.37 -10.96 14.21
CA GLY A 260 3.22 -11.94 13.15
C GLY A 260 3.77 -11.53 11.80
N VAL A 261 3.66 -12.48 10.86
CA VAL A 261 4.21 -12.39 9.51
C VAL A 261 3.12 -12.00 8.53
N TRP A 262 3.39 -10.94 7.77
CA TRP A 262 2.55 -10.47 6.68
C TRP A 262 3.35 -10.66 5.38
N THR A 263 2.73 -11.26 4.36
CA THR A 263 3.34 -11.68 3.09
C THR A 263 4.04 -10.51 2.42
N ARG A 264 3.35 -9.39 2.23
CA ARG A 264 3.95 -8.23 1.57
C ARG A 264 5.08 -7.66 2.43
N ASP A 265 4.86 -7.57 3.73
CA ASP A 265 5.78 -7.04 4.73
C ASP A 265 7.13 -7.68 4.77
N ILE A 266 7.10 -8.99 4.92
CA ILE A 266 8.32 -9.75 4.95
C ILE A 266 9.00 -9.75 3.59
N SER A 267 8.24 -9.77 2.49
CA SER A 267 8.79 -10.01 1.17
C SER A 267 9.67 -8.87 0.66
N TYR A 268 9.15 -7.65 0.66
CA TYR A 268 9.95 -6.50 0.24
C TYR A 268 11.06 -6.16 1.27
N SER A 269 10.88 -6.46 2.57
CA SER A 269 11.94 -6.32 3.57
C SER A 269 13.11 -7.31 3.33
N ILE A 270 12.79 -8.53 2.91
CA ILE A 270 13.79 -9.53 2.47
C ILE A 270 14.56 -9.04 1.26
N LEU A 271 13.86 -8.50 0.25
CA LEU A 271 14.49 -7.97 -0.95
C LEU A 271 15.40 -6.76 -0.62
N LEU A 272 14.97 -5.87 0.28
CA LEU A 272 15.77 -4.73 0.72
C LEU A 272 17.01 -5.14 1.51
N SER A 273 16.89 -6.05 2.50
CA SER A 273 18.03 -6.42 3.34
C SER A 273 18.03 -7.84 3.92
N PHE A 274 16.88 -8.44 4.25
CA PHE A 274 16.89 -9.65 5.08
C PHE A 274 17.27 -10.94 4.35
N ALA A 275 17.30 -10.95 3.02
CA ALA A 275 17.82 -12.09 2.25
C ALA A 275 19.27 -12.43 2.61
N TYR A 276 20.09 -11.43 2.93
CA TYR A 276 21.52 -11.58 3.21
C TYR A 276 21.92 -11.25 4.66
N LEU A 277 21.02 -10.69 5.45
CA LEU A 277 21.26 -10.50 6.88
C LEU A 277 20.78 -11.69 7.72
N GLU A 278 19.64 -12.29 7.37
CA GLU A 278 18.99 -13.36 8.13
C GLU A 278 18.28 -14.38 7.20
N PRO A 279 19.00 -15.05 6.28
CA PRO A 279 18.38 -15.90 5.25
C PRO A 279 17.49 -17.01 5.80
N GLU A 280 17.86 -17.63 6.93
CA GLU A 280 17.07 -18.73 7.51
C GLU A 280 15.79 -18.23 8.19
N VAL A 281 15.85 -17.11 8.93
CA VAL A 281 14.66 -16.45 9.50
C VAL A 281 13.72 -15.99 8.38
N ALA A 282 14.29 -15.49 7.27
CA ALA A 282 13.55 -15.10 6.07
C ALA A 282 12.81 -16.29 5.44
N LYS A 283 13.47 -17.45 5.25
CA LYS A 283 12.84 -18.68 4.75
C LYS A 283 11.70 -19.15 5.65
N ILE A 284 11.92 -19.20 6.97
CA ILE A 284 10.90 -19.63 7.95
C ILE A 284 9.69 -18.69 7.90
N SER A 285 9.93 -17.38 7.87
CA SER A 285 8.87 -16.37 7.79
C SER A 285 8.06 -16.51 6.50
N LEU A 286 8.71 -16.66 5.34
CA LEU A 286 8.02 -16.86 4.06
C LEU A 286 7.18 -18.15 4.06
N LEU A 287 7.67 -19.24 4.63
CA LEU A 287 6.93 -20.50 4.71
C LEU A 287 5.70 -20.43 5.64
N LYS A 288 5.67 -19.50 6.60
CA LYS A 288 4.47 -19.22 7.41
C LYS A 288 3.31 -18.71 6.55
N LYS A 289 3.61 -18.15 5.38
CA LYS A 289 2.65 -17.60 4.40
C LYS A 289 2.41 -18.54 3.23
N VAL A 290 2.49 -19.84 3.46
CA VAL A 290 2.23 -20.88 2.46
C VAL A 290 1.21 -21.87 2.98
N LYS A 291 0.18 -22.14 2.17
CA LYS A 291 -0.81 -23.20 2.44
C LYS A 291 -1.14 -23.90 1.12
N ARG A 292 -1.22 -25.23 1.13
CA ARG A 292 -1.43 -26.06 -0.09
C ARG A 292 -0.40 -25.77 -1.21
N ASP A 293 0.86 -25.54 -0.83
CA ASP A 293 1.92 -25.11 -1.75
C ASP A 293 1.54 -23.91 -2.63
N ARG A 294 0.79 -22.96 -2.05
CA ARG A 294 0.44 -21.67 -2.64
C ARG A 294 0.71 -20.57 -1.65
N ILE A 295 1.02 -19.38 -2.17
CA ILE A 295 1.26 -18.20 -1.37
C ILE A 295 -0.06 -17.71 -0.80
N ILE A 296 -0.06 -17.41 0.49
CA ILE A 296 -1.19 -16.80 1.20
C ILE A 296 -1.15 -15.29 0.98
N GLN A 297 -2.25 -14.71 0.50
CA GLN A 297 -2.46 -13.27 0.53
C GLN A 297 -2.73 -12.81 1.96
N ASP A 298 -2.21 -11.65 2.34
CA ASP A 298 -2.55 -11.04 3.63
C ASP A 298 -4.04 -10.71 3.70
N THR A 299 -4.58 -10.69 4.91
CA THR A 299 -5.96 -10.26 5.13
C THR A 299 -6.13 -8.82 4.62
N GLY A 300 -7.24 -8.52 3.95
CA GLY A 300 -7.44 -7.21 3.32
C GLY A 300 -8.82 -7.08 2.70
N SER A 301 -9.01 -6.00 1.93
CA SER A 301 -10.28 -5.60 1.31
C SER A 301 -11.10 -6.78 0.78
N GLY A 302 -12.33 -6.94 1.28
CA GLY A 302 -13.31 -7.89 0.73
C GLY A 302 -13.00 -9.37 0.94
N GLY A 303 -12.17 -9.71 1.91
CA GLY A 303 -11.72 -11.08 2.15
C GLY A 303 -10.47 -11.45 1.36
N ALA A 304 -9.58 -10.48 1.14
CA ALA A 304 -8.26 -10.63 0.52
C ALA A 304 -8.32 -11.24 -0.89
N TRP A 305 -7.49 -12.26 -1.19
CA TRP A 305 -7.44 -12.85 -2.52
C TRP A 305 -8.80 -13.44 -2.93
N PRO A 306 -9.29 -13.13 -4.14
CA PRO A 306 -8.57 -12.47 -5.24
C PRO A 306 -8.71 -10.94 -5.33
N VAL A 307 -9.40 -10.27 -4.40
CA VAL A 307 -9.54 -8.80 -4.39
C VAL A 307 -8.19 -8.11 -4.28
N SER A 308 -7.35 -8.55 -3.34
CA SER A 308 -5.92 -8.20 -3.30
C SER A 308 -5.11 -9.32 -3.96
N SER A 309 -4.11 -8.96 -4.76
CA SER A 309 -3.39 -9.91 -5.61
C SER A 309 -1.87 -9.71 -5.67
N ASP A 310 -1.32 -8.98 -4.71
CA ASP A 310 0.11 -8.70 -4.54
C ASP A 310 0.86 -9.77 -3.74
N ARG A 311 0.22 -10.89 -3.37
CA ARG A 311 0.87 -12.06 -2.74
C ARG A 311 2.11 -12.53 -3.49
N THR A 312 2.20 -12.29 -4.80
CA THR A 312 3.34 -12.66 -5.64
C THR A 312 4.62 -11.90 -5.30
N THR A 313 4.57 -10.85 -4.47
CA THR A 313 5.77 -10.23 -3.86
C THR A 313 6.66 -11.27 -3.14
N TRP A 314 6.06 -12.34 -2.62
CA TRP A 314 6.75 -13.51 -2.07
C TRP A 314 7.78 -14.11 -3.04
N ALA A 315 7.49 -14.09 -4.35
CA ALA A 315 8.40 -14.60 -5.38
C ALA A 315 9.70 -13.78 -5.45
N LEU A 316 9.60 -12.45 -5.30
CA LEU A 316 10.76 -11.55 -5.28
C LEU A 316 11.71 -11.91 -4.14
N ALA A 317 11.14 -12.07 -2.94
CA ALA A 317 11.87 -12.41 -1.73
C ALA A 317 12.51 -13.79 -1.81
N ALA A 318 11.73 -14.80 -2.23
CA ALA A 318 12.21 -16.17 -2.34
C ALA A 318 13.35 -16.30 -3.36
N TRP A 319 13.27 -15.57 -4.47
CA TRP A 319 14.33 -15.52 -5.46
C TRP A 319 15.59 -14.84 -4.93
N GLU A 320 15.47 -13.72 -4.23
CA GLU A 320 16.61 -13.03 -3.63
C GLU A 320 17.34 -13.91 -2.61
N ILE A 321 16.60 -14.65 -1.77
CA ILE A 321 17.19 -15.64 -0.84
C ILE A 321 18.00 -16.70 -1.61
N TYR A 322 17.47 -17.21 -2.74
CA TYR A 322 18.21 -18.17 -3.55
C TYR A 322 19.51 -17.56 -4.12
N LYS A 323 19.47 -16.35 -4.67
CA LYS A 323 20.68 -15.68 -5.22
C LYS A 323 21.75 -15.48 -4.15
N VAL A 324 21.35 -15.14 -2.93
CA VAL A 324 22.27 -14.97 -1.80
C VAL A 324 22.83 -16.31 -1.31
N THR A 325 21.99 -17.33 -1.15
CA THR A 325 22.37 -18.58 -0.45
C THR A 325 22.87 -19.69 -1.38
N GLY A 326 22.42 -19.72 -2.63
CA GLY A 326 22.65 -20.83 -3.56
C GLY A 326 21.89 -22.12 -3.22
N ASP A 327 20.97 -22.09 -2.24
CA ASP A 327 20.27 -23.27 -1.73
C ASP A 327 19.33 -23.88 -2.77
N LYS A 328 19.71 -25.06 -3.28
CA LYS A 328 18.94 -25.80 -4.31
C LYS A 328 17.66 -26.43 -3.76
N GLY A 329 17.61 -26.78 -2.47
CA GLY A 329 16.40 -27.27 -1.83
C GLY A 329 15.35 -26.16 -1.72
N TRP A 330 15.80 -24.98 -1.31
CA TRP A 330 14.97 -23.77 -1.31
C TRP A 330 14.48 -23.42 -2.71
N LEU A 331 15.36 -23.44 -3.73
CA LEU A 331 14.98 -23.18 -5.13
C LEU A 331 13.83 -24.08 -5.59
N GLN A 332 13.93 -25.39 -5.37
CA GLN A 332 12.89 -26.35 -5.77
C GLN A 332 11.56 -26.09 -5.05
N LYS A 333 11.61 -25.84 -3.73
CA LYS A 333 10.42 -25.58 -2.93
C LYS A 333 9.73 -24.27 -3.34
N ALA A 334 10.51 -23.20 -3.48
CA ALA A 334 10.01 -21.89 -3.90
C ALA A 334 9.41 -21.95 -5.32
N TYR A 335 10.09 -22.61 -6.27
CA TYR A 335 9.56 -22.79 -7.62
C TYR A 335 8.19 -23.44 -7.64
N THR A 336 8.00 -24.54 -6.89
CA THR A 336 6.70 -25.22 -6.79
C THR A 336 5.61 -24.29 -6.25
N ILE A 337 5.91 -23.54 -5.18
CA ILE A 337 4.95 -22.62 -4.54
C ILE A 337 4.55 -21.49 -5.49
N ILE A 338 5.54 -20.84 -6.12
CA ILE A 338 5.30 -19.72 -7.04
C ILE A 338 4.55 -20.21 -8.28
N LYS A 339 4.94 -21.36 -8.85
CA LYS A 339 4.31 -21.94 -10.04
C LYS A 339 2.82 -22.22 -9.80
N ASN A 340 2.49 -22.85 -8.68
CA ASN A 340 1.10 -23.16 -8.34
C ASN A 340 0.27 -21.90 -8.12
N SER A 341 0.83 -20.90 -7.43
CA SER A 341 0.16 -19.62 -7.18
C SER A 341 -0.11 -18.85 -8.47
N ALA A 342 0.90 -18.74 -9.33
CA ALA A 342 0.80 -18.06 -10.63
C ALA A 342 -0.20 -18.77 -11.58
N ALA A 343 -0.32 -20.10 -11.49
CA ALA A 343 -1.30 -20.85 -12.27
C ALA A 343 -2.74 -20.57 -11.83
N ASP A 344 -2.99 -20.45 -10.52
CA ASP A 344 -4.30 -20.06 -9.99
C ASP A 344 -4.62 -18.60 -10.36
N ASP A 345 -3.63 -17.71 -10.26
CA ASP A 345 -3.76 -16.29 -10.59
C ASP A 345 -4.03 -16.07 -12.09
N TYR A 346 -3.37 -16.82 -12.97
CA TYR A 346 -3.59 -16.74 -14.42
C TYR A 346 -5.06 -17.00 -14.80
N LYS A 347 -5.75 -17.88 -14.07
CA LYS A 347 -7.17 -18.16 -14.30
C LYS A 347 -8.08 -17.16 -13.59
N THR A 348 -7.71 -16.73 -12.39
CA THR A 348 -8.62 -16.00 -11.48
C THR A 348 -8.56 -14.48 -11.65
N ILE A 349 -7.39 -13.91 -11.95
CA ILE A 349 -7.21 -12.46 -11.88
C ILE A 349 -6.65 -11.85 -13.18
N ARG A 350 -6.26 -12.65 -14.17
CA ARG A 350 -5.75 -12.11 -15.44
C ARG A 350 -6.89 -11.58 -16.32
N ASN A 351 -6.81 -10.33 -16.72
CA ASN A 351 -7.71 -9.73 -17.69
C ASN A 351 -7.25 -10.04 -19.13
N LYS A 352 -8.06 -10.77 -19.89
CA LYS A 352 -7.74 -11.14 -21.28
C LYS A 352 -7.72 -9.95 -22.26
N GLN A 353 -8.43 -8.87 -21.97
CA GLN A 353 -8.52 -7.71 -22.86
C GLN A 353 -7.27 -6.81 -22.74
N THR A 354 -6.77 -6.62 -21.53
CA THR A 354 -5.61 -5.75 -21.28
C THR A 354 -4.30 -6.53 -21.17
N ASN A 355 -4.35 -7.84 -20.90
CA ASN A 355 -3.22 -8.69 -20.47
C ASN A 355 -2.61 -8.32 -19.10
N LEU A 356 -3.24 -7.40 -18.36
CA LEU A 356 -2.87 -7.09 -16.99
C LEU A 356 -3.62 -7.99 -16.00
N TYR A 357 -3.11 -8.06 -14.79
CA TYR A 357 -3.68 -8.73 -13.64
C TYR A 357 -4.50 -7.72 -12.86
N CYS A 358 -5.71 -8.13 -12.46
CA CYS A 358 -6.60 -7.35 -11.65
C CYS A 358 -6.30 -7.54 -10.15
N GLY A 359 -6.83 -6.64 -9.34
CA GLY A 359 -6.77 -6.64 -7.89
C GLY A 359 -6.04 -5.42 -7.34
N GLU A 360 -6.14 -5.26 -6.03
CA GLU A 360 -5.69 -4.09 -5.28
C GLU A 360 -4.22 -3.73 -5.51
N SER A 361 -3.88 -2.47 -5.22
CA SER A 361 -2.52 -1.98 -5.34
C SER A 361 -1.69 -2.60 -4.23
N SER A 362 -0.57 -3.21 -4.59
CA SER A 362 0.46 -3.66 -3.65
C SER A 362 0.78 -2.52 -2.70
N PHE A 363 0.44 -2.58 -1.41
CA PHE A 363 0.67 -1.39 -0.60
C PHE A 363 -0.33 -0.92 0.47
N LEU A 364 -0.95 0.24 0.30
CA LEU A 364 -2.07 0.63 -0.58
C LEU A 364 -3.31 -0.28 -0.49
N ASP A 365 -3.34 -1.15 0.52
CA ASP A 365 -4.37 -2.13 0.88
C ASP A 365 -5.54 -1.58 1.71
N TRP A 366 -5.50 -0.28 2.01
CA TRP A 366 -6.59 0.41 2.67
C TRP A 366 -7.33 1.27 1.67
N ARG A 367 -8.44 0.73 1.15
CA ARG A 367 -9.13 1.30 -0.02
C ARG A 367 -9.48 2.79 0.10
N GLU A 368 -9.90 3.23 1.29
CA GLU A 368 -10.31 4.61 1.56
C GLU A 368 -9.17 5.60 1.36
N GLN A 369 -7.92 5.13 1.35
CA GLN A 369 -6.74 5.96 1.21
C GLN A 369 -6.25 6.13 -0.23
N THR A 370 -6.69 5.30 -1.17
CA THR A 370 -6.06 5.24 -2.51
C THR A 370 -7.04 5.10 -3.67
N TYR A 371 -8.31 4.81 -3.39
CA TYR A 371 -9.39 4.67 -4.36
C TYR A 371 -10.48 5.73 -4.15
N PRO A 372 -11.22 6.11 -5.21
CA PRO A 372 -12.40 6.93 -5.03
C PRO A 372 -13.44 6.20 -4.17
N LYS A 373 -14.10 6.93 -3.28
CA LYS A 373 -15.01 6.37 -2.26
C LYS A 373 -16.15 5.50 -2.80
N TRP A 374 -16.55 5.68 -4.07
CA TRP A 374 -17.60 4.87 -4.69
C TRP A 374 -17.15 3.44 -5.02
N MET A 375 -15.85 3.17 -5.13
CA MET A 375 -15.34 1.84 -5.44
C MET A 375 -15.53 0.90 -4.24
N SER A 376 -16.32 -0.15 -4.47
CA SER A 376 -16.45 -1.26 -3.54
C SER A 376 -15.29 -2.25 -3.67
N ASN A 377 -15.22 -3.25 -2.78
CA ASN A 377 -14.23 -4.33 -2.88
C ASN A 377 -14.28 -5.07 -4.23
N MET A 378 -15.45 -5.13 -4.88
CA MET A 378 -15.57 -5.69 -6.21
C MET A 378 -14.93 -4.79 -7.27
N ASP A 379 -15.14 -3.47 -7.19
CA ASP A 379 -14.53 -2.54 -8.14
C ASP A 379 -13.00 -2.51 -7.96
N ILE A 380 -12.51 -2.68 -6.73
CA ILE A 380 -11.07 -2.82 -6.43
C ILE A 380 -10.51 -4.11 -7.03
N TYR A 381 -11.21 -5.23 -6.91
CA TYR A 381 -10.84 -6.47 -7.61
C TYR A 381 -10.67 -6.22 -9.12
N VAL A 382 -11.53 -5.40 -9.73
CA VAL A 382 -11.52 -5.13 -11.18
C VAL A 382 -10.37 -4.21 -11.61
N SER A 383 -9.84 -3.38 -10.70
CA SER A 383 -8.75 -2.45 -10.98
C SER A 383 -7.43 -3.15 -11.37
N GLN A 384 -6.59 -2.49 -12.16
CA GLN A 384 -5.31 -3.03 -12.66
C GLN A 384 -4.17 -2.09 -12.30
N ASN A 385 -3.48 -2.41 -11.21
CA ASN A 385 -2.51 -1.53 -10.54
C ASN A 385 -1.09 -1.67 -11.07
N LEU A 386 -0.35 -0.56 -11.14
CA LEU A 386 1.03 -0.51 -11.63
C LEU A 386 1.95 -1.44 -10.82
N GLY A 387 2.12 -1.18 -9.52
CA GLY A 387 3.01 -1.96 -8.66
C GLY A 387 2.67 -3.45 -8.68
N THR A 388 1.39 -3.81 -8.57
CA THR A 388 0.93 -5.21 -8.63
C THR A 388 1.30 -5.88 -9.95
N ASN A 389 1.11 -5.21 -11.09
CA ASN A 389 1.44 -5.77 -12.40
C ASN A 389 2.94 -5.86 -12.65
N VAL A 390 3.73 -4.90 -12.17
CA VAL A 390 5.20 -4.98 -12.22
C VAL A 390 5.71 -6.20 -11.43
N VAL A 391 5.11 -6.49 -10.28
CA VAL A 391 5.43 -7.70 -9.49
C VAL A 391 5.02 -8.98 -10.22
N HIS A 392 3.84 -9.01 -10.87
CA HIS A 392 3.43 -10.17 -11.68
C HIS A 392 4.35 -10.39 -12.89
N TYR A 393 4.79 -9.33 -13.56
CA TYR A 393 5.82 -9.38 -14.60
C TYR A 393 7.10 -10.04 -14.06
N GLN A 394 7.63 -9.50 -12.95
CA GLN A 394 8.87 -9.98 -12.38
C GLN A 394 8.75 -11.41 -11.84
N THR A 395 7.58 -11.80 -11.35
CA THR A 395 7.28 -13.17 -10.92
C THR A 395 7.39 -14.17 -12.08
N HIS A 396 6.91 -13.81 -13.27
CA HIS A 396 7.04 -14.68 -14.45
C HIS A 396 8.48 -14.73 -14.97
N GLN A 397 9.23 -13.63 -14.91
CA GLN A 397 10.68 -13.63 -15.17
C GLN A 397 11.43 -14.57 -14.21
N ILE A 398 11.10 -14.51 -12.91
CA ILE A 398 11.66 -15.38 -11.88
C ILE A 398 11.29 -16.84 -12.15
N LEU A 399 10.04 -17.15 -12.48
CA LEU A 399 9.62 -18.52 -12.81
C LEU A 399 10.39 -19.08 -14.01
N SER A 400 10.63 -18.25 -15.03
CA SER A 400 11.43 -18.65 -16.19
C SER A 400 12.87 -19.01 -15.79
N LYS A 401 13.51 -18.13 -15.00
CA LYS A 401 14.87 -18.36 -14.47
C LYS A 401 14.96 -19.59 -13.57
N MET A 402 14.01 -19.75 -12.65
CA MET A 402 13.93 -20.92 -11.77
C MET A 402 13.73 -22.22 -12.58
N ALA A 403 12.81 -22.21 -13.54
CA ALA A 403 12.55 -23.37 -14.40
C ALA A 403 13.79 -23.76 -15.20
N THR A 404 14.50 -22.78 -15.77
CA THR A 404 15.77 -23.00 -16.49
C THR A 404 16.81 -23.68 -15.59
N LEU A 405 17.00 -23.19 -14.37
CA LEU A 405 17.94 -23.76 -13.41
C LEU A 405 17.56 -25.18 -12.94
N LEU A 406 16.28 -25.53 -12.99
CA LEU A 406 15.76 -26.84 -12.60
C LEU A 406 15.59 -27.81 -13.80
N GLY A 407 15.83 -27.35 -15.03
CA GLY A 407 15.60 -28.15 -16.25
C GLY A 407 14.11 -28.33 -16.61
N GLU A 408 13.25 -27.43 -16.16
CA GLU A 408 11.79 -27.43 -16.38
C GLU A 408 11.40 -26.53 -17.58
N PRO A 409 10.24 -26.74 -18.21
CA PRO A 409 9.76 -25.86 -19.28
C PRO A 409 9.56 -24.42 -18.80
N HIS A 410 10.19 -23.46 -19.47
CA HIS A 410 10.17 -22.04 -19.09
C HIS A 410 9.42 -21.13 -20.06
N GLY A 411 9.28 -21.50 -21.34
CA GLY A 411 8.86 -20.60 -22.42
C GLY A 411 7.48 -19.93 -22.23
N GLN A 412 6.53 -20.59 -21.54
CA GLN A 412 5.24 -19.96 -21.23
C GLN A 412 5.39 -18.74 -20.32
N TYR A 413 6.35 -18.76 -19.39
CA TYR A 413 6.56 -17.67 -18.45
C TYR A 413 7.19 -16.46 -19.16
N ASP A 414 8.11 -16.69 -20.11
CA ASP A 414 8.70 -15.64 -20.94
C ASP A 414 7.63 -14.91 -21.76
N ILE A 415 6.72 -15.66 -22.39
CA ILE A 415 5.60 -15.10 -23.18
C ILE A 415 4.69 -14.26 -22.30
N ILE A 416 4.32 -14.77 -21.12
CA ILE A 416 3.42 -14.05 -20.21
C ILE A 416 4.10 -12.78 -19.69
N ALA A 417 5.36 -12.85 -19.29
CA ALA A 417 6.09 -11.67 -18.83
C ALA A 417 6.16 -10.59 -19.93
N ALA A 418 6.49 -10.96 -21.17
CA ALA A 418 6.49 -10.02 -22.30
C ALA A 418 5.13 -9.36 -22.50
N GLN A 419 4.04 -10.14 -22.45
CA GLN A 419 2.68 -9.61 -22.56
C GLN A 419 2.31 -8.63 -21.45
N ILE A 420 2.71 -8.90 -20.20
CA ILE A 420 2.47 -7.99 -19.07
C ILE A 420 3.27 -6.69 -19.26
N LYS A 421 4.56 -6.78 -19.61
CA LYS A 421 5.41 -5.60 -19.85
C LYS A 421 4.87 -4.72 -20.98
N ASP A 422 4.47 -5.33 -22.10
CA ASP A 422 3.86 -4.62 -23.22
C ASP A 422 2.53 -3.96 -22.80
N ALA A 423 1.73 -4.65 -21.99
CA ALA A 423 0.48 -4.13 -21.47
C ALA A 423 0.69 -2.94 -20.52
N ILE A 424 1.65 -3.01 -19.59
CA ILE A 424 1.98 -1.89 -18.68
C ILE A 424 2.37 -0.67 -19.51
N ASN A 425 3.31 -0.83 -20.46
CA ASN A 425 3.76 0.25 -21.33
C ASN A 425 2.64 0.83 -22.21
N LYS A 426 1.73 -0.02 -22.71
CA LYS A 426 0.63 0.44 -23.56
C LYS A 426 -0.48 1.13 -22.77
N GLN A 427 -0.81 0.61 -21.59
CA GLN A 427 -2.03 0.98 -20.88
C GLN A 427 -1.80 2.00 -19.76
N LEU A 428 -0.58 2.08 -19.21
CA LEU A 428 -0.30 2.92 -18.03
C LEU A 428 0.69 4.05 -18.32
N TRP A 429 1.55 3.96 -19.34
CA TRP A 429 2.53 5.03 -19.61
C TRP A 429 1.83 6.34 -20.00
N MET A 430 2.18 7.45 -19.34
CA MET A 430 1.68 8.79 -19.64
C MET A 430 2.80 9.65 -20.22
N GLU A 431 2.91 9.68 -21.56
CA GLU A 431 3.98 10.39 -22.27
C GLU A 431 4.07 11.88 -21.90
N ASP A 432 2.94 12.54 -21.62
CA ASP A 432 2.88 13.96 -21.23
C ASP A 432 3.37 14.21 -19.78
N LYS A 433 3.39 13.18 -18.95
CA LYS A 433 3.84 13.24 -17.55
C LYS A 433 5.25 12.67 -17.34
N GLY A 434 5.67 11.77 -18.22
CA GLY A 434 6.94 11.07 -18.15
C GLY A 434 7.05 10.03 -17.04
N TYR A 435 5.91 9.53 -16.57
CA TYR A 435 5.77 8.43 -15.62
C TYR A 435 4.47 7.65 -15.91
N TYR A 436 4.27 6.51 -15.26
CA TYR A 436 3.09 5.66 -15.39
C TYR A 436 1.91 6.11 -14.52
N ALA A 437 0.70 5.83 -14.98
CA ALA A 437 -0.52 5.98 -14.21
C ALA A 437 -0.56 4.96 -13.05
N GLN A 438 -1.10 5.38 -11.90
CA GLN A 438 -1.27 4.57 -10.70
C GLN A 438 -1.98 3.23 -11.00
N TYR A 439 -3.09 3.28 -11.75
CA TYR A 439 -3.86 2.10 -12.15
C TYR A 439 -4.88 2.39 -13.26
N LEU A 440 -5.44 1.33 -13.84
CA LEU A 440 -6.73 1.38 -14.55
C LEU A 440 -7.88 1.06 -13.59
N TYR A 441 -8.99 1.79 -13.70
CA TYR A 441 -10.21 1.58 -12.91
C TYR A 441 -11.47 1.89 -13.72
N GLY A 442 -12.61 1.44 -13.20
CA GLY A 442 -13.92 1.50 -13.85
C GLY A 442 -14.71 0.22 -13.53
N LYS A 443 -15.83 0.02 -14.23
CA LYS A 443 -16.62 -1.22 -14.14
C LYS A 443 -16.38 -2.05 -15.41
N SER A 444 -17.18 -1.82 -16.45
CA SER A 444 -17.04 -2.55 -17.72
C SER A 444 -16.03 -1.90 -18.67
N PHE A 445 -15.79 -0.60 -18.49
CA PHE A 445 -14.82 0.16 -19.27
C PHE A 445 -13.80 0.85 -18.37
N PHE A 446 -12.53 0.79 -18.76
CA PHE A 446 -11.41 1.28 -17.95
C PHE A 446 -10.95 2.68 -18.34
N THR A 447 -10.53 3.46 -17.34
CA THR A 447 -9.81 4.72 -17.48
C THR A 447 -8.57 4.73 -16.59
N GLN A 448 -7.53 5.48 -16.96
CA GLN A 448 -6.34 5.68 -16.13
C GLN A 448 -6.64 6.58 -14.91
N SER A 449 -6.20 6.17 -13.73
CA SER A 449 -5.92 7.10 -12.63
C SER A 449 -4.59 7.78 -12.93
N LYS A 450 -4.62 9.04 -13.36
CA LYS A 450 -3.43 9.82 -13.77
C LYS A 450 -2.50 10.22 -12.61
N ARG A 451 -2.73 9.67 -11.41
CA ARG A 451 -1.86 9.88 -10.26
C ARG A 451 -0.57 9.09 -10.44
N TYR A 452 0.48 9.60 -9.82
CA TYR A 452 1.75 8.93 -9.60
C TYR A 452 1.62 7.96 -8.42
N GLU A 453 2.36 6.85 -8.45
CA GLU A 453 2.47 5.86 -7.37
C GLU A 453 3.93 5.41 -7.20
N ALA A 454 4.54 5.76 -6.06
CA ALA A 454 6.00 5.75 -5.95
C ALA A 454 6.65 4.36 -5.99
N LEU A 455 6.02 3.34 -5.41
CA LEU A 455 6.60 2.00 -5.37
C LEU A 455 6.55 1.36 -6.76
N GLY A 456 5.41 1.40 -7.44
CA GLY A 456 5.25 0.85 -8.78
C GLY A 456 6.18 1.49 -9.80
N GLU A 457 6.40 2.79 -9.71
CA GLU A 457 7.37 3.53 -10.53
C GLU A 457 8.80 3.08 -10.27
N ALA A 458 9.19 2.99 -8.99
CA ALA A 458 10.51 2.50 -8.61
C ALA A 458 10.74 1.05 -9.09
N LEU A 459 9.75 0.17 -8.92
CA LEU A 459 9.84 -1.21 -9.37
C LEU A 459 9.88 -1.32 -10.91
N ALA A 460 9.17 -0.46 -11.63
CA ALA A 460 9.19 -0.43 -13.09
C ALA A 460 10.59 -0.12 -13.64
N VAL A 461 11.33 0.76 -12.95
CA VAL A 461 12.75 1.04 -13.22
C VAL A 461 13.64 -0.13 -12.79
N LEU A 462 13.46 -0.64 -11.57
CA LEU A 462 14.34 -1.69 -11.01
C LEU A 462 14.27 -3.01 -11.78
N PHE A 463 13.08 -3.37 -12.29
CA PHE A 463 12.86 -4.62 -13.05
C PHE A 463 12.84 -4.42 -14.57
N ASP A 464 13.27 -3.25 -15.06
CA ASP A 464 13.40 -2.95 -16.50
C ASP A 464 12.08 -3.12 -17.27
N VAL A 465 10.95 -2.81 -16.62
CA VAL A 465 9.66 -2.63 -17.31
C VAL A 465 9.68 -1.33 -18.11
N ALA A 466 10.20 -0.27 -17.50
CA ALA A 466 10.58 0.96 -18.17
C ALA A 466 11.91 0.77 -18.92
N ASP A 467 11.98 1.26 -20.16
CA ASP A 467 13.24 1.34 -20.87
C ASP A 467 14.16 2.43 -20.27
N ALA A 468 15.39 2.55 -20.79
CA ALA A 468 16.36 3.52 -20.27
C ALA A 468 15.92 4.99 -20.42
N LYS A 469 15.14 5.34 -21.46
CA LYS A 469 14.62 6.70 -21.65
C LYS A 469 13.50 6.96 -20.65
N GLN A 470 12.54 6.04 -20.54
CA GLN A 470 11.44 6.11 -19.60
C GLN A 470 11.97 6.17 -18.16
N SER A 471 12.95 5.35 -17.80
CA SER A 471 13.55 5.34 -16.45
C SER A 471 14.16 6.69 -16.07
N LYS A 472 14.85 7.36 -17.01
CA LYS A 472 15.34 8.73 -16.79
C LYS A 472 14.21 9.74 -16.62
N MET A 473 13.15 9.62 -17.43
CA MET A 473 11.98 10.49 -17.32
C MET A 473 11.28 10.31 -15.97
N ILE A 474 11.03 9.07 -15.54
CA ILE A 474 10.39 8.76 -14.25
C ILE A 474 11.14 9.44 -13.11
N ILE A 475 12.45 9.20 -12.98
CA ILE A 475 13.21 9.75 -11.84
C ILE A 475 13.32 11.28 -11.90
N SER A 476 13.36 11.88 -13.09
CA SER A 476 13.51 13.34 -13.24
C SER A 476 12.19 14.13 -13.23
N GLN A 477 11.05 13.50 -13.54
CA GLN A 477 9.75 14.16 -13.74
C GLN A 477 8.70 13.78 -12.70
N SER A 478 8.84 12.63 -12.01
CA SER A 478 7.91 12.26 -10.95
C SER A 478 7.90 13.28 -9.80
N PRO A 479 6.72 13.61 -9.26
CA PRO A 479 6.59 14.60 -8.21
C PRO A 479 7.15 14.11 -6.87
N LEU A 480 8.14 14.80 -6.33
CA LEU A 480 8.67 14.58 -4.98
C LEU A 480 8.34 15.76 -4.08
N THR A 481 7.98 15.50 -2.82
CA THR A 481 7.71 16.57 -1.85
C THR A 481 8.94 16.83 -0.98
N GLU A 482 8.89 17.89 -0.17
CA GLU A 482 9.99 18.34 0.68
C GLU A 482 10.62 17.22 1.52
N TYR A 483 9.79 16.34 2.09
CA TYR A 483 10.23 15.31 3.02
C TYR A 483 10.47 13.94 2.38
N GLY A 484 10.18 13.75 1.09
CA GLY A 484 10.35 12.45 0.42
C GLY A 484 9.39 12.23 -0.77
N ALA A 485 9.45 11.04 -1.34
CA ALA A 485 8.47 10.53 -2.30
C ALA A 485 7.19 10.17 -1.54
N THR A 486 6.08 10.83 -1.88
CA THR A 486 4.77 10.44 -1.34
C THR A 486 4.30 9.15 -1.99
N CYS A 487 3.56 8.33 -1.25
CA CYS A 487 3.04 7.06 -1.76
C CYS A 487 2.22 7.24 -3.05
N ILE A 488 1.40 8.30 -3.10
CA ILE A 488 0.68 8.74 -4.30
C ILE A 488 0.80 10.25 -4.46
N TYR A 489 0.58 10.77 -5.68
CA TYR A 489 0.47 12.21 -5.94
C TYR A 489 -0.35 12.52 -7.21
N PRO A 490 -1.14 13.61 -7.25
CA PRO A 490 -1.50 14.47 -6.13
C PRO A 490 -2.36 13.73 -5.10
N GLN A 491 -2.42 14.26 -3.89
CA GLN A 491 -3.17 13.67 -2.78
C GLN A 491 -4.69 13.75 -3.03
N ILE A 492 -5.44 12.89 -2.34
CA ILE A 492 -6.90 12.85 -2.38
C ILE A 492 -7.45 13.75 -1.26
N PRO A 493 -8.37 14.69 -1.54
CA PRO A 493 -8.87 15.62 -0.53
C PRO A 493 -9.76 14.93 0.51
N GLY A 494 -9.73 15.45 1.75
CA GLY A 494 -10.62 15.01 2.83
C GLY A 494 -10.33 13.61 3.37
N ILE A 495 -9.14 13.07 3.11
CA ILE A 495 -8.66 11.79 3.66
C ILE A 495 -7.45 12.07 4.56
N PRO A 496 -7.47 11.63 5.83
CA PRO A 496 -6.36 11.84 6.75
C PRO A 496 -5.11 11.03 6.34
N PRO A 497 -3.91 11.45 6.75
CA PRO A 497 -2.67 10.81 6.35
C PRO A 497 -2.56 9.33 6.78
N TYR A 498 -2.27 8.44 5.83
CA TYR A 498 -1.73 7.10 6.10
C TYR A 498 -1.05 6.53 4.84
N HIS A 499 -1.81 6.14 3.81
CA HIS A 499 -1.27 5.92 2.47
C HIS A 499 -1.40 7.18 1.63
N ASN A 500 -2.55 7.86 1.72
CA ASN A 500 -2.73 9.22 1.19
C ASN A 500 -1.93 10.20 2.05
N ASN A 501 -1.44 11.27 1.45
CA ASN A 501 -0.74 12.35 2.14
C ASN A 501 0.40 11.88 3.05
N ALA A 502 1.12 10.84 2.64
CA ALA A 502 2.13 10.19 3.47
C ALA A 502 3.38 9.77 2.69
N ILE A 503 4.47 9.63 3.44
CA ILE A 503 5.77 9.13 2.99
C ILE A 503 6.09 7.89 3.80
N TRP A 504 6.36 6.78 3.13
CA TRP A 504 6.75 5.52 3.76
C TRP A 504 8.24 5.27 3.50
N PRO A 505 9.09 5.15 4.53
CA PRO A 505 10.55 5.04 4.33
C PRO A 505 10.99 3.86 3.46
N PHE A 506 10.22 2.77 3.44
CA PHE A 506 10.54 1.63 2.57
C PHE A 506 10.28 1.95 1.08
N VAL A 507 9.20 2.66 0.77
CA VAL A 507 8.88 3.12 -0.60
C VAL A 507 9.97 4.09 -1.04
N GLN A 508 10.34 5.02 -0.16
CA GLN A 508 11.49 5.90 -0.38
C GLN A 508 12.78 5.11 -0.64
N SER A 509 13.00 3.99 0.05
CA SER A 509 14.18 3.16 -0.16
C SER A 509 14.19 2.53 -1.55
N TYR A 510 13.08 1.98 -2.04
CA TYR A 510 12.98 1.50 -3.42
C TYR A 510 13.16 2.63 -4.45
N TRP A 511 12.60 3.81 -4.19
CA TRP A 511 12.83 5.00 -5.01
C TRP A 511 14.32 5.36 -5.08
N ASN A 512 15.04 5.29 -3.96
CA ASN A 512 16.49 5.54 -3.91
C ASN A 512 17.27 4.51 -4.72
N LEU A 513 16.90 3.22 -4.63
CA LEU A 513 17.52 2.17 -5.47
C LEU A 513 17.29 2.46 -6.97
N ALA A 514 16.09 2.90 -7.36
CA ALA A 514 15.78 3.26 -8.73
C ALA A 514 16.56 4.50 -9.20
N ALA A 515 16.64 5.54 -8.36
CA ALA A 515 17.43 6.74 -8.63
C ALA A 515 18.93 6.43 -8.80
N ALA A 516 19.46 5.52 -7.98
CA ALA A 516 20.83 5.04 -8.08
C ALA A 516 21.08 4.25 -9.36
N LYS A 517 20.18 3.33 -9.73
CA LYS A 517 20.24 2.56 -10.99
C LYS A 517 20.27 3.48 -12.21
N VAL A 518 19.49 4.56 -12.20
CA VAL A 518 19.42 5.55 -13.29
C VAL A 518 20.63 6.48 -13.28
N GLY A 519 21.28 6.67 -12.14
CA GLY A 519 22.41 7.59 -11.96
C GLY A 519 21.97 9.05 -11.76
N ASN A 520 20.86 9.30 -11.07
CA ASN A 520 20.41 10.65 -10.72
C ASN A 520 20.81 11.00 -9.27
N GLU A 521 21.91 11.72 -9.11
CA GLU A 521 22.45 12.07 -7.78
C GLU A 521 21.50 12.94 -6.96
N LYS A 522 20.78 13.88 -7.58
CA LYS A 522 19.90 14.81 -6.85
C LYS A 522 18.72 14.10 -6.23
N ALA A 523 18.07 13.22 -7.00
CA ALA A 523 16.97 12.40 -6.50
C ALA A 523 17.45 11.42 -5.41
N LEU A 524 18.62 10.80 -5.59
CA LEU A 524 19.21 9.91 -4.59
C LEU A 524 19.55 10.66 -3.29
N ASN A 525 20.18 11.84 -3.37
CA ASN A 525 20.55 12.61 -2.18
C ASN A 525 19.32 13.10 -1.40
N HIS A 526 18.29 13.59 -2.09
CA HIS A 526 16.99 13.93 -1.49
C HIS A 526 16.38 12.74 -0.73
N GLY A 527 16.37 11.57 -1.36
CA GLY A 527 15.80 10.38 -0.76
C GLY A 527 16.62 9.78 0.39
N LEU A 528 17.95 9.86 0.35
CA LEU A 528 18.81 9.52 1.50
C LEU A 528 18.54 10.45 2.68
N ALA A 529 18.39 11.76 2.40
CA ALA A 529 18.07 12.75 3.41
C ALA A 529 16.70 12.50 4.06
N SER A 530 15.69 12.08 3.30
CA SER A 530 14.38 11.68 3.83
C SER A 530 14.49 10.57 4.89
N ILE A 531 15.22 9.50 4.58
CA ILE A 531 15.40 8.34 5.48
C ILE A 531 16.19 8.74 6.73
N TYR A 532 17.35 9.40 6.56
CA TYR A 532 18.23 9.75 7.67
C TYR A 532 17.66 10.85 8.56
N ARG A 533 16.90 11.79 7.99
CA ARG A 533 16.14 12.78 8.75
C ARG A 533 15.20 12.08 9.73
N ALA A 534 14.36 11.19 9.21
CA ALA A 534 13.31 10.53 9.97
C ALA A 534 13.90 9.68 11.11
N ALA A 535 14.78 8.73 10.77
CA ALA A 535 15.37 7.84 11.77
C ALA A 535 16.26 8.60 12.77
N GLY A 536 16.98 9.64 12.32
CA GLY A 536 17.81 10.48 13.17
C GLY A 536 17.02 11.30 14.18
N LEU A 537 15.94 11.98 13.76
CA LEU A 537 15.11 12.77 14.67
C LEU A 537 14.27 11.89 15.58
N PHE A 538 13.75 10.77 15.09
CA PHE A 538 12.79 9.95 15.83
C PHE A 538 13.45 8.87 16.69
N LEU A 539 14.73 8.57 16.43
CA LEU A 539 15.51 7.53 17.10
C LEU A 539 14.89 6.13 16.96
N THR A 540 14.22 5.89 15.84
CA THR A 540 13.62 4.60 15.44
C THR A 540 13.20 4.66 13.98
N ASN A 541 13.06 3.52 13.32
CA ASN A 541 12.45 3.44 11.99
C ASN A 541 10.92 3.29 12.10
N TYR A 542 10.18 4.39 11.89
CA TYR A 542 8.71 4.39 11.82
C TYR A 542 8.18 3.89 10.46
N GLU A 543 6.95 3.42 10.43
CA GLU A 543 6.28 2.93 9.21
C GLU A 543 6.02 4.04 8.19
N ASN A 544 5.52 5.18 8.65
CA ASN A 544 5.10 6.28 7.79
C ASN A 544 5.26 7.65 8.47
N MET A 545 5.17 8.70 7.66
CA MET A 545 5.21 10.11 8.06
C MET A 545 4.17 10.90 7.27
N VAL A 546 3.66 11.99 7.85
CA VAL A 546 2.78 12.95 7.15
C VAL A 546 3.59 13.69 6.08
N ALA A 547 3.10 13.76 4.85
CA ALA A 547 3.84 14.35 3.73
C ALA A 547 4.06 15.87 3.86
N ASP A 548 3.17 16.57 4.57
CA ASP A 548 3.21 18.03 4.72
C ASP A 548 4.30 18.55 5.66
N ASN A 549 4.59 17.81 6.74
CA ASN A 549 5.50 18.25 7.81
C ASN A 549 6.57 17.21 8.18
N GLY A 550 6.48 16.01 7.60
CA GLY A 550 7.37 14.90 7.84
C GLY A 550 7.33 14.34 9.27
N ASP A 551 6.29 14.60 10.06
CA ASP A 551 6.12 14.05 11.41
C ASP A 551 5.60 12.60 11.35
N PHE A 552 6.00 11.77 12.32
CA PHE A 552 5.48 10.41 12.50
C PHE A 552 4.13 10.41 13.24
N LYS A 553 3.80 11.51 13.93
CA LYS A 553 2.47 11.78 14.49
C LYS A 553 1.61 12.53 13.47
N GLY A 554 0.30 12.27 13.47
CA GLY A 554 -0.66 12.79 12.50
C GLY A 554 -1.06 11.81 11.39
N THR A 555 -0.49 10.60 11.39
CA THR A 555 -1.00 9.48 10.58
C THR A 555 -2.00 8.63 11.35
N GLU A 556 -2.95 8.00 10.66
CA GLU A 556 -4.05 7.22 11.26
C GLU A 556 -3.56 6.05 12.12
N ILE A 557 -2.55 5.33 11.63
CA ILE A 557 -1.82 4.28 12.35
C ILE A 557 -0.34 4.34 12.01
N ASN A 558 0.49 3.99 12.99
CA ASN A 558 1.94 3.97 12.87
C ASN A 558 2.56 3.15 14.01
N SER A 559 3.74 2.59 13.77
CA SER A 559 4.54 1.93 14.79
C SER A 559 6.04 2.04 14.51
N HIS A 560 6.77 2.11 15.61
CA HIS A 560 8.22 2.15 15.64
C HIS A 560 8.79 0.75 15.40
N ARG A 561 10.08 0.66 15.07
CA ARG A 561 10.72 -0.61 14.70
C ARG A 561 9.93 -1.32 13.60
N MET A 562 9.53 -0.59 12.55
CA MET A 562 8.82 -1.16 11.41
C MET A 562 9.81 -1.92 10.51
N LEU A 563 9.54 -3.20 10.24
CA LEU A 563 10.44 -4.14 9.56
C LEU A 563 10.91 -3.60 8.20
N TRP A 564 9.98 -3.04 7.46
CA TRP A 564 10.21 -2.39 6.17
C TRP A 564 11.18 -1.23 6.22
N SER A 565 10.94 -0.33 7.16
CA SER A 565 11.66 0.94 7.25
C SER A 565 13.08 0.70 7.75
N MET A 566 13.27 -0.23 8.70
CA MET A 566 14.61 -0.64 9.10
C MET A 566 15.35 -1.39 7.97
N ALA A 567 14.66 -2.23 7.19
CA ALA A 567 15.25 -2.88 6.02
C ALA A 567 15.65 -1.84 4.96
N GLY A 568 14.81 -0.84 4.75
CA GLY A 568 15.05 0.29 3.88
C GLY A 568 16.30 1.08 4.27
N ASN A 569 16.42 1.44 5.54
CA ASN A 569 17.60 2.13 6.07
C ASN A 569 18.89 1.29 5.88
N LEU A 570 18.85 0.00 6.25
CA LEU A 570 19.96 -0.92 6.04
C LEU A 570 20.35 -1.03 4.56
N SER A 571 19.37 -1.04 3.65
CA SER A 571 19.61 -1.13 2.21
C SER A 571 20.41 0.06 1.66
N MET A 572 20.38 1.24 2.28
CA MET A 572 21.22 2.36 1.87
C MET A 572 22.71 2.05 2.05
N VAL A 573 23.09 1.31 3.10
CA VAL A 573 24.47 0.85 3.27
C VAL A 573 24.81 -0.25 2.27
N TYR A 574 23.99 -1.30 2.22
CA TYR A 574 24.32 -2.50 1.45
C TYR A 574 24.16 -2.32 -0.06
N ARG A 575 23.07 -1.70 -0.53
CA ARG A 575 22.69 -1.63 -1.94
C ARG A 575 23.13 -0.34 -2.62
N ILE A 576 23.24 0.76 -1.87
CA ILE A 576 23.68 2.06 -2.43
C ILE A 576 25.18 2.26 -2.22
N PHE A 577 25.63 2.34 -0.96
CA PHE A 577 27.02 2.69 -0.66
C PHE A 577 28.03 1.57 -0.90
N MET A 578 27.63 0.31 -0.68
CA MET A 578 28.42 -0.86 -1.06
C MET A 578 28.07 -1.36 -2.47
N GLY A 579 26.89 -1.00 -3.00
CA GLY A 579 26.49 -1.36 -4.36
C GLY A 579 26.18 -2.85 -4.56
N MET A 580 25.68 -3.57 -3.55
CA MET A 580 25.53 -5.03 -3.63
C MET A 580 24.37 -5.48 -4.52
N HIS A 581 24.70 -6.17 -5.61
CA HIS A 581 23.77 -6.84 -6.51
C HIS A 581 24.06 -8.34 -6.54
N PHE A 582 23.12 -9.14 -6.04
CA PHE A 582 23.23 -10.60 -6.05
C PHE A 582 22.64 -11.14 -7.35
N GLU A 583 23.41 -11.99 -8.03
CA GLU A 583 23.00 -12.78 -9.19
C GLU A 583 23.03 -14.28 -8.84
N GLU A 584 22.64 -15.14 -9.77
CA GLU A 584 22.47 -16.58 -9.52
C GLU A 584 23.78 -17.27 -9.09
N ASP A 585 24.94 -16.78 -9.57
CA ASP A 585 26.26 -17.37 -9.37
C ASP A 585 27.35 -16.38 -8.94
N GLN A 586 27.00 -15.13 -8.62
CA GLN A 586 27.96 -14.10 -8.22
C GLN A 586 27.33 -12.95 -7.42
N LEU A 587 28.15 -12.23 -6.66
CA LEU A 587 27.85 -10.94 -6.07
C LEU A 587 28.64 -9.86 -6.84
N ILE A 588 27.93 -8.84 -7.32
CA ILE A 588 28.51 -7.69 -8.04
C ILE A 588 28.43 -6.47 -7.11
N PHE A 589 29.50 -5.66 -7.10
CA PHE A 589 29.50 -4.36 -6.44
C PHE A 589 29.48 -3.22 -7.46
N GLU A 590 28.46 -2.36 -7.38
CA GLU A 590 28.30 -1.14 -8.17
C GLU A 590 27.90 0.04 -7.27
N PRO A 591 28.83 0.58 -6.45
CA PRO A 591 28.51 1.64 -5.52
C PRO A 591 28.03 2.93 -6.23
N VAL A 592 27.00 3.56 -5.68
CA VAL A 592 26.49 4.87 -6.14
C VAL A 592 26.48 5.82 -4.97
N ILE A 593 27.45 6.74 -4.94
CA ILE A 593 27.75 7.55 -3.76
C ILE A 593 27.65 9.03 -4.15
N PRO A 594 26.65 9.78 -3.65
CA PRO A 594 26.60 11.21 -3.85
C PRO A 594 27.88 11.88 -3.34
N LYS A 595 28.29 12.97 -3.98
CA LYS A 595 29.55 13.66 -3.71
C LYS A 595 29.72 14.05 -2.23
N ASN A 596 28.64 14.50 -1.59
CA ASN A 596 28.66 14.91 -0.18
C ASN A 596 28.85 13.73 0.79
N TYR A 597 28.61 12.50 0.34
CA TYR A 597 28.83 11.26 1.09
C TYR A 597 30.17 10.60 0.76
N GLY A 598 31.08 11.28 0.04
CA GLY A 598 32.41 10.78 -0.29
C GLY A 598 33.28 10.46 0.94
N GLY A 599 34.48 9.94 0.69
CA GLY A 599 35.40 9.49 1.74
C GLY A 599 35.57 7.97 1.76
N ILE A 600 36.14 7.44 2.85
CA ILE A 600 36.34 6.00 3.03
C ILE A 600 35.22 5.40 3.85
N ARG A 601 34.69 4.26 3.40
CA ARG A 601 33.75 3.43 4.17
C ARG A 601 34.12 1.96 4.08
N SER A 602 33.89 1.24 5.16
CA SER A 602 34.21 -0.18 5.29
C SER A 602 33.03 -0.97 5.81
N LEU A 603 32.82 -2.17 5.26
CA LEU A 603 31.90 -3.18 5.75
C LEU A 603 32.69 -4.47 5.99
N THR A 604 32.87 -4.84 7.25
CA THR A 604 33.68 -6.00 7.64
C THR A 604 32.81 -7.18 8.09
N ASN A 605 33.33 -8.39 7.91
CA ASN A 605 32.66 -9.64 8.27
C ASN A 605 31.29 -9.83 7.58
N PHE A 606 31.14 -9.36 6.33
CA PHE A 606 29.94 -9.62 5.54
C PHE A 606 29.95 -11.05 4.99
N LYS A 607 28.89 -11.82 5.25
CA LYS A 607 28.81 -13.22 4.79
C LYS A 607 28.12 -13.30 3.44
N TYR A 608 28.75 -13.99 2.50
CA TYR A 608 28.16 -14.35 1.21
C TYR A 608 28.48 -15.81 0.91
N ARG A 609 27.46 -16.68 0.97
CA ARG A 609 27.62 -18.14 0.88
C ARG A 609 28.72 -18.64 1.82
N ASN A 610 29.77 -19.26 1.28
CA ASN A 610 30.89 -19.81 2.03
C ASN A 610 32.04 -18.80 2.24
N ALA A 611 31.87 -17.55 1.80
CA ALA A 611 32.85 -16.48 1.92
C ALA A 611 32.49 -15.48 3.03
N ALA A 612 33.51 -14.92 3.67
CA ALA A 612 33.44 -13.77 4.54
C ALA A 612 34.24 -12.62 3.91
N LEU A 613 33.59 -11.48 3.69
CA LEU A 613 34.13 -10.36 2.95
C LEU A 613 34.40 -9.18 3.89
N ASP A 614 35.60 -8.63 3.79
CA ASP A 614 35.93 -7.30 4.30
C ASP A 614 36.03 -6.36 3.11
N ILE A 615 35.10 -5.42 3.01
CA ILE A 615 34.91 -4.55 1.84
C ILE A 615 35.25 -3.12 2.23
N THR A 616 36.12 -2.47 1.45
CA THR A 616 36.44 -1.04 1.58
C THR A 616 36.05 -0.33 0.29
N VAL A 617 35.29 0.76 0.39
CA VAL A 617 34.98 1.64 -0.75
C VAL A 617 35.55 3.03 -0.46
N GLU A 618 36.41 3.52 -1.35
CA GLU A 618 37.04 4.85 -1.26
C GLU A 618 36.51 5.77 -2.35
N GLY A 619 35.99 6.93 -1.96
CA GLY A 619 35.60 8.02 -2.87
C GLY A 619 34.09 8.18 -3.06
N PHE A 620 33.72 8.84 -4.16
CA PHE A 620 32.34 9.13 -4.57
C PHE A 620 32.10 8.90 -6.06
N GLY A 621 30.86 9.00 -6.51
CA GLY A 621 30.46 8.80 -7.90
C GLY A 621 29.68 7.51 -8.11
N ASN A 622 29.43 7.18 -9.36
CA ASN A 622 28.73 5.96 -9.81
C ASN A 622 29.57 5.11 -10.77
N GLN A 623 30.89 5.36 -10.82
CA GLN A 623 31.85 4.59 -11.62
C GLN A 623 33.03 4.15 -10.77
N ILE A 624 33.44 2.90 -10.94
CA ILE A 624 34.62 2.33 -10.28
C ILE A 624 35.86 2.64 -11.14
N ALA A 625 36.92 3.13 -10.50
CA ALA A 625 38.21 3.38 -11.14
C ALA A 625 39.15 2.17 -11.03
N ALA A 626 39.18 1.49 -9.89
CA ALA A 626 40.03 0.33 -9.66
C ALA A 626 39.44 -0.59 -8.60
N VAL A 627 39.77 -1.88 -8.70
CA VAL A 627 39.38 -2.90 -7.72
C VAL A 627 40.57 -3.79 -7.42
N THR A 628 40.75 -4.13 -6.15
CA THR A 628 41.64 -5.23 -5.75
C THR A 628 40.88 -6.25 -4.92
N ILE A 629 41.10 -7.53 -5.20
CA ILE A 629 40.61 -8.66 -4.40
C ILE A 629 41.83 -9.42 -3.89
N ASP A 630 41.95 -9.56 -2.58
CA ASP A 630 43.10 -10.17 -1.90
C ASP A 630 44.46 -9.59 -2.35
N GLY A 631 44.48 -8.27 -2.52
CA GLY A 631 45.67 -7.50 -2.94
C GLY A 631 46.02 -7.61 -4.43
N LYS A 632 45.25 -8.36 -5.23
CA LYS A 632 45.44 -8.47 -6.69
C LYS A 632 44.43 -7.61 -7.42
N GLU A 633 44.88 -6.93 -8.47
CA GLU A 633 43.98 -6.16 -9.34
C GLU A 633 42.91 -7.06 -9.98
N ALA A 634 41.68 -6.57 -10.00
CA ALA A 634 40.55 -7.21 -10.64
C ALA A 634 39.91 -6.24 -11.65
N ALA A 635 39.51 -6.76 -12.80
CA ALA A 635 38.89 -5.95 -13.86
C ALA A 635 37.48 -5.43 -13.47
N LYS A 636 36.79 -6.15 -12.58
CA LYS A 636 35.46 -5.82 -12.07
C LYS A 636 35.36 -6.18 -10.59
N ALA A 637 34.49 -5.50 -9.85
CA ALA A 637 34.19 -5.81 -8.46
C ALA A 637 33.15 -6.93 -8.37
N ILE A 638 33.59 -8.16 -8.66
CA ILE A 638 32.74 -9.35 -8.68
C ILE A 638 33.32 -10.41 -7.75
N ILE A 639 32.47 -10.99 -6.91
CA ILE A 639 32.76 -12.14 -6.06
C ILE A 639 31.97 -13.34 -6.57
N PRO A 640 32.63 -14.29 -7.25
CA PRO A 640 32.01 -15.54 -7.67
C PRO A 640 31.45 -16.31 -6.47
N ALA A 641 30.30 -16.96 -6.65
CA ALA A 641 29.67 -17.77 -5.62
C ALA A 641 30.51 -18.95 -5.13
N ALA A 642 31.49 -19.38 -5.92
CA ALA A 642 32.42 -20.45 -5.56
C ALA A 642 33.51 -20.00 -4.57
N PHE A 643 33.61 -18.70 -4.25
CA PHE A 643 34.56 -18.21 -3.26
C PHE A 643 34.26 -18.80 -1.87
N THR A 644 35.32 -19.08 -1.13
CA THR A 644 35.26 -19.70 0.19
C THR A 644 36.30 -19.09 1.11
N GLY A 645 35.99 -18.95 2.39
CA GLY A 645 36.92 -18.39 3.37
C GLY A 645 36.91 -16.87 3.37
N LYS A 646 37.97 -16.25 3.89
CA LYS A 646 38.03 -14.80 4.09
C LYS A 646 38.66 -14.10 2.89
N HIS A 647 38.01 -13.04 2.41
CA HIS A 647 38.50 -12.22 1.30
C HIS A 647 38.46 -10.73 1.64
N ILE A 648 39.40 -9.98 1.07
CA ILE A 648 39.47 -8.51 1.19
C ILE A 648 39.18 -7.91 -0.18
N VAL A 649 38.18 -7.01 -0.23
CA VAL A 649 37.77 -6.32 -1.45
C VAL A 649 37.98 -4.83 -1.25
N ASN A 650 38.83 -4.20 -2.05
CA ASN A 650 39.00 -2.75 -2.05
C ASN A 650 38.52 -2.19 -3.39
N ILE A 651 37.60 -1.23 -3.32
CA ILE A 651 36.98 -0.56 -4.46
C ILE A 651 37.35 0.91 -4.37
N LYS A 652 38.00 1.43 -5.42
CA LYS A 652 38.28 2.86 -5.56
C LYS A 652 37.34 3.45 -6.59
N MET A 653 36.55 4.43 -6.18
CA MET A 653 35.64 5.16 -7.05
C MET A 653 36.42 6.14 -7.94
N LYS A 654 35.82 6.49 -9.08
CA LYS A 654 36.40 7.45 -10.03
C LYS A 654 36.30 8.90 -9.59
N ASN A 655 35.53 9.20 -8.53
CA ASN A 655 35.26 10.56 -8.07
C ASN A 655 34.63 11.42 -9.18
N ASN A 656 33.74 10.79 -9.98
CA ASN A 656 33.03 11.46 -11.04
C ASN A 656 31.76 12.12 -10.52
N ASP A 657 31.45 13.30 -11.05
CA ASP A 657 30.18 13.99 -10.84
C ASP A 657 29.08 13.31 -11.67
N PHE A 658 27.91 13.10 -11.06
CA PHE A 658 26.71 12.56 -11.73
C PHE A 658 25.44 13.33 -11.31
N SER A 659 25.61 14.61 -10.94
CA SER A 659 24.53 15.52 -10.51
C SER A 659 23.85 16.30 -11.64
N ALA A 660 24.13 15.96 -12.90
CA ALA A 660 23.64 16.69 -14.07
C ALA A 660 22.12 16.65 -14.20
N ASP A 661 21.48 15.52 -13.86
CA ASP A 661 20.05 15.35 -14.01
C ASP A 661 19.25 16.20 -13.02
N ALA A 662 18.00 16.51 -13.41
CA ALA A 662 17.06 17.28 -12.59
C ALA A 662 16.28 16.37 -11.62
N VAL A 663 15.66 17.00 -10.62
CA VAL A 663 14.66 16.41 -9.73
C VAL A 663 13.44 17.32 -9.71
N ASN A 664 12.24 16.74 -9.72
CA ASN A 664 10.98 17.49 -9.74
C ASN A 664 10.42 17.64 -8.31
N LEU A 665 10.96 18.59 -7.55
CA LEU A 665 10.43 18.95 -6.23
C LEU A 665 9.19 19.83 -6.39
N VAL A 666 8.09 19.41 -5.80
CA VAL A 666 6.79 20.08 -5.86
C VAL A 666 6.22 20.30 -4.46
N GLU A 667 5.32 21.28 -4.35
CA GLU A 667 4.49 21.42 -3.15
C GLU A 667 3.54 20.23 -3.00
N ASN A 668 3.23 19.87 -1.75
CA ASN A 668 2.18 18.89 -1.52
C ASN A 668 0.81 19.49 -1.91
N LYS A 669 0.09 18.79 -2.80
CA LYS A 669 -1.16 19.28 -3.40
C LYS A 669 -2.22 18.20 -3.41
N PHE A 670 -3.47 18.64 -3.43
CA PHE A 670 -4.65 17.81 -3.47
C PHE A 670 -5.44 18.09 -4.75
N THR A 671 -6.06 17.07 -5.33
CA THR A 671 -7.07 17.28 -6.38
C THR A 671 -8.39 17.76 -5.77
N LEU A 672 -9.38 18.09 -6.62
CA LEU A 672 -10.78 18.17 -6.18
C LEU A 672 -11.33 16.77 -5.86
N ALA A 673 -12.47 16.73 -5.16
CA ALA A 673 -13.23 15.50 -4.97
C ALA A 673 -13.82 15.02 -6.32
N ASN A 674 -14.07 13.72 -6.44
CA ASN A 674 -14.83 13.22 -7.59
C ASN A 674 -16.28 13.74 -7.52
N PRO A 675 -16.88 14.14 -8.66
CA PRO A 675 -18.29 14.48 -8.71
C PRO A 675 -19.18 13.33 -8.22
N ILE A 676 -20.26 13.68 -7.53
CA ILE A 676 -21.37 12.77 -7.22
C ILE A 676 -22.46 13.01 -8.26
N THR A 677 -22.73 11.98 -9.06
CA THR A 677 -23.61 12.07 -10.24
C THR A 677 -24.92 11.33 -10.01
N ALA A 678 -26.00 11.86 -10.57
CA ALA A 678 -27.31 11.22 -10.61
C ALA A 678 -27.81 11.13 -12.06
N LEU A 679 -28.49 10.02 -12.39
CA LEU A 679 -29.14 9.80 -13.68
C LEU A 679 -30.66 9.95 -13.52
N ASN A 680 -31.25 10.92 -14.21
CA ASN A 680 -32.69 11.16 -14.24
C ASN A 680 -33.19 11.07 -15.69
N GLY A 681 -33.78 9.92 -16.05
CA GLY A 681 -34.12 9.64 -17.45
C GLY A 681 -32.85 9.54 -18.29
N ASP A 682 -32.70 10.44 -19.26
CA ASP A 682 -31.55 10.56 -20.16
C ASP A 682 -30.63 11.75 -19.82
N LYS A 683 -30.79 12.33 -18.61
CA LYS A 683 -29.98 13.45 -18.14
C LYS A 683 -29.11 13.05 -16.96
N ILE A 684 -27.82 13.32 -17.06
CA ILE A 684 -26.85 13.21 -15.96
C ILE A 684 -26.72 14.59 -15.30
N SER A 685 -26.74 14.63 -13.98
CA SER A 685 -26.54 15.86 -13.21
C SER A 685 -25.61 15.63 -12.03
N TRP A 686 -24.84 16.65 -11.66
CA TRP A 686 -23.98 16.65 -10.48
C TRP A 686 -24.01 18.02 -9.80
N LYS A 687 -23.51 18.09 -8.57
CA LYS A 687 -23.36 19.36 -7.84
C LYS A 687 -22.14 20.12 -8.36
N ASN A 688 -22.29 21.43 -8.57
CA ASN A 688 -21.15 22.29 -8.90
C ASN A 688 -20.22 22.44 -7.69
N ASP A 689 -18.92 22.30 -7.94
CA ASP A 689 -17.84 22.48 -6.98
C ASP A 689 -17.24 23.87 -7.21
N ALA A 690 -17.11 24.66 -6.13
CA ALA A 690 -16.63 26.04 -6.24
C ALA A 690 -15.17 26.14 -6.74
N GLY A 691 -14.37 25.09 -6.56
CA GLY A 691 -13.01 24.99 -7.07
C GLY A 691 -12.90 24.49 -8.51
N ALA A 692 -13.97 23.94 -9.09
CA ALA A 692 -13.96 23.40 -10.44
C ALA A 692 -14.03 24.52 -11.49
N ARG A 693 -13.20 24.41 -12.53
CA ARG A 693 -13.24 25.27 -13.73
C ARG A 693 -13.93 24.61 -14.90
N ALA A 694 -13.92 23.29 -14.94
CA ALA A 694 -14.60 22.50 -15.94
C ALA A 694 -14.90 21.09 -15.40
N TYR A 695 -15.74 20.38 -16.13
CA TYR A 695 -16.05 18.98 -15.89
C TYR A 695 -15.80 18.17 -17.15
N ASN A 696 -15.10 17.06 -17.05
CA ASN A 696 -14.90 16.16 -18.18
C ASN A 696 -15.93 15.04 -18.11
N VAL A 697 -16.69 14.84 -19.19
CA VAL A 697 -17.69 13.77 -19.34
C VAL A 697 -17.08 12.64 -20.16
N TYR A 698 -17.13 11.45 -19.59
CA TYR A 698 -16.61 10.22 -20.19
C TYR A 698 -17.75 9.31 -20.60
N LYS A 699 -17.64 8.68 -21.78
CA LYS A 699 -18.50 7.60 -22.27
C LYS A 699 -17.64 6.37 -22.54
N ASN A 700 -17.97 5.24 -21.91
CA ASN A 700 -17.26 3.97 -22.05
C ASN A 700 -15.74 4.13 -21.86
N GLY A 701 -15.34 4.87 -20.82
CA GLY A 701 -13.93 5.14 -20.48
C GLY A 701 -13.21 6.17 -21.37
N LYS A 702 -13.91 6.80 -22.33
CA LYS A 702 -13.31 7.81 -23.24
C LYS A 702 -13.92 9.18 -22.99
N LEU A 703 -13.07 10.20 -22.92
CA LEU A 703 -13.48 11.59 -22.85
C LEU A 703 -14.29 11.96 -24.12
N ILE A 704 -15.49 12.51 -23.94
CA ILE A 704 -16.36 12.94 -25.04
C ILE A 704 -16.71 14.43 -25.00
N GLU A 705 -16.71 15.06 -23.83
CA GLU A 705 -17.04 16.47 -23.68
C GLU A 705 -16.36 17.08 -22.45
N THR A 706 -16.00 18.35 -22.54
CA THR A 706 -15.64 19.18 -21.38
C THR A 706 -16.74 20.22 -21.17
N ALA A 707 -17.55 20.02 -20.14
CA ALA A 707 -18.71 20.83 -19.81
C ALA A 707 -18.38 21.93 -18.79
N ALA A 708 -18.97 23.12 -18.98
CA ALA A 708 -18.92 24.22 -18.01
C ALA A 708 -20.11 24.23 -17.04
N VAL A 709 -21.16 23.47 -17.36
CA VAL A 709 -22.38 23.36 -16.53
C VAL A 709 -22.49 21.96 -15.94
N SER A 710 -23.11 21.84 -14.77
CA SER A 710 -23.13 20.59 -14.00
C SER A 710 -24.19 19.57 -14.47
N THR A 711 -24.41 19.49 -15.77
CA THR A 711 -25.37 18.58 -16.40
C THR A 711 -24.91 18.13 -17.77
N TYR A 712 -25.27 16.91 -18.17
CA TYR A 712 -25.04 16.37 -19.50
C TYR A 712 -26.30 15.65 -20.01
N GLN A 713 -26.66 15.89 -21.27
CA GLN A 713 -27.80 15.25 -21.93
C GLN A 713 -27.31 14.08 -22.77
N ILE A 714 -27.80 12.87 -22.49
CA ILE A 714 -27.40 11.67 -23.22
C ILE A 714 -28.11 11.66 -24.60
N PRO A 715 -27.37 11.64 -25.72
CA PRO A 715 -27.96 11.80 -27.05
C PRO A 715 -28.54 10.51 -27.64
N ASP A 716 -28.09 9.35 -27.19
CA ASP A 716 -28.40 8.04 -27.78
C ASP A 716 -28.85 7.04 -26.72
N GLY A 717 -29.81 6.19 -27.11
CA GLY A 717 -30.47 5.18 -26.27
C GLY A 717 -29.68 3.88 -26.04
N SER A 718 -28.54 3.70 -26.70
CA SER A 718 -27.73 2.49 -26.59
C SER A 718 -27.08 2.33 -25.22
N TYR A 719 -26.69 1.09 -24.90
CA TYR A 719 -25.96 0.81 -23.68
C TYR A 719 -24.64 1.59 -23.64
N ALA A 720 -24.44 2.35 -22.58
CA ALA A 720 -23.17 3.00 -22.29
C ALA A 720 -23.00 3.25 -20.78
N GLU A 721 -21.75 3.30 -20.34
CA GLU A 721 -21.35 3.79 -19.03
C GLU A 721 -20.89 5.24 -19.15
N TYR A 722 -21.43 6.12 -18.31
CA TYR A 722 -21.03 7.53 -18.25
C TYR A 722 -20.44 7.88 -16.88
N SER A 723 -19.36 8.66 -16.88
CA SER A 723 -18.70 9.17 -15.68
C SER A 723 -18.28 10.62 -15.86
N VAL A 724 -18.08 11.33 -14.76
CA VAL A 724 -17.68 12.74 -14.76
C VAL A 724 -16.50 12.95 -13.81
N SER A 725 -15.49 13.72 -14.21
CA SER A 725 -14.45 14.27 -13.30
C SER A 725 -14.53 15.79 -13.24
N ALA A 726 -13.96 16.36 -12.18
CA ALA A 726 -13.78 17.80 -12.03
C ALA A 726 -12.35 18.19 -12.37
N VAL A 727 -12.17 19.36 -12.98
CA VAL A 727 -10.86 19.94 -13.30
C VAL A 727 -10.69 21.25 -12.55
N ASP A 728 -9.60 21.38 -11.80
CA ASP A 728 -9.31 22.58 -11.00
C ASP A 728 -8.67 23.71 -11.83
N ALA A 729 -8.35 24.83 -11.17
CA ALA A 729 -7.70 25.98 -11.82
C ALA A 729 -6.26 25.71 -12.28
N ALA A 730 -5.60 24.69 -11.75
CA ALA A 730 -4.27 24.24 -12.15
C ALA A 730 -4.33 23.17 -13.26
N GLY A 731 -5.53 22.81 -13.74
CA GLY A 731 -5.73 21.75 -14.73
C GLY A 731 -5.59 20.33 -14.16
N GLN A 732 -5.59 20.16 -12.84
CA GLN A 732 -5.57 18.83 -12.21
C GLN A 732 -6.97 18.23 -12.23
N GLU A 733 -7.05 16.98 -12.64
CA GLU A 733 -8.28 16.22 -12.76
C GLU A 733 -8.51 15.37 -11.51
N SER A 734 -9.74 15.38 -10.97
CA SER A 734 -10.13 14.49 -9.88
C SER A 734 -10.33 13.04 -10.36
N PHE A 735 -10.65 12.13 -9.44
CA PHE A 735 -11.16 10.82 -9.88
C PHE A 735 -12.49 10.98 -10.63
N LEU A 736 -12.79 10.02 -11.50
CA LEU A 736 -14.11 9.87 -12.11
C LEU A 736 -15.17 9.58 -11.03
N SER A 737 -16.39 10.06 -11.27
CA SER A 737 -17.60 9.61 -10.57
C SER A 737 -17.88 8.12 -10.83
N GLU A 738 -18.72 7.51 -10.00
CA GLU A 738 -19.21 6.16 -10.24
C GLU A 738 -19.79 6.05 -11.67
N PRO A 739 -19.41 5.04 -12.46
CA PRO A 739 -19.98 4.82 -13.77
C PRO A 739 -21.49 4.56 -13.71
N LEU A 740 -22.27 5.43 -14.36
CA LEU A 740 -23.71 5.30 -14.50
C LEU A 740 -24.03 4.55 -15.80
N ILE A 741 -24.69 3.40 -15.67
CA ILE A 741 -25.19 2.64 -16.81
C ILE A 741 -26.46 3.29 -17.35
N TYR A 742 -26.46 3.63 -18.64
CA TYR A 742 -27.65 4.07 -19.37
C TYR A 742 -27.95 3.12 -20.53
N SER A 743 -29.21 2.71 -20.65
CA SER A 743 -29.76 1.98 -21.79
C SER A 743 -31.28 2.15 -21.83
N LYS A 744 -31.86 2.34 -23.03
CA LYS A 744 -33.32 2.31 -23.21
C LYS A 744 -33.88 0.88 -23.12
N MET A 745 -33.05 -0.13 -23.37
CA MET A 745 -33.42 -1.53 -23.17
C MET A 745 -33.30 -1.89 -21.70
N LYS A 746 -34.36 -2.47 -21.14
CA LYS A 746 -34.31 -3.02 -19.79
C LYS A 746 -33.36 -4.22 -19.76
N PRO A 747 -32.59 -4.43 -18.68
CA PRO A 747 -31.81 -5.64 -18.54
C PRO A 747 -32.74 -6.86 -18.45
N LEU A 748 -32.28 -7.99 -18.97
CA LEU A 748 -32.89 -9.28 -18.69
C LEU A 748 -32.45 -9.72 -17.29
N ILE A 749 -33.42 -10.10 -16.45
CA ILE A 749 -33.22 -10.61 -15.10
C ILE A 749 -33.52 -12.11 -15.09
N ILE A 750 -32.62 -12.88 -14.48
CA ILE A 750 -32.75 -14.34 -14.35
C ILE A 750 -32.58 -14.71 -12.89
N GLU A 751 -33.59 -15.37 -12.34
CA GLU A 751 -33.68 -15.80 -10.94
C GLU A 751 -33.10 -17.23 -10.79
N PRO A 752 -31.91 -17.43 -10.19
CA PRO A 752 -31.25 -18.73 -10.08
C PRO A 752 -32.04 -19.76 -9.26
N GLU A 753 -32.94 -19.34 -8.36
CA GLU A 753 -33.80 -20.25 -7.60
C GLU A 753 -34.89 -20.95 -8.45
N ASP A 754 -35.03 -20.57 -9.72
CA ASP A 754 -35.81 -21.33 -10.70
C ASP A 754 -35.07 -22.57 -11.22
N PHE A 755 -33.74 -22.64 -11.04
CA PHE A 755 -32.86 -23.66 -11.63
C PHE A 755 -32.02 -24.42 -10.60
N ALA A 756 -31.86 -23.88 -9.40
CA ALA A 756 -31.12 -24.50 -8.29
C ALA A 756 -31.97 -24.54 -7.01
N VAL A 757 -31.50 -25.31 -6.03
CA VAL A 757 -32.18 -25.44 -4.73
C VAL A 757 -32.15 -24.08 -4.02
N LYS A 758 -33.35 -23.50 -3.85
CA LYS A 758 -33.57 -22.28 -3.07
C LYS A 758 -33.09 -22.48 -1.64
N SER A 759 -32.45 -21.45 -1.08
CA SER A 759 -32.07 -21.42 0.33
C SER A 759 -33.30 -21.31 1.25
N ASP A 760 -33.25 -21.97 2.41
CA ASP A 760 -34.24 -21.85 3.49
C ASP A 760 -33.84 -20.78 4.54
N LEU A 761 -32.76 -20.03 4.29
CA LEU A 761 -32.29 -18.98 5.18
C LEU A 761 -33.22 -17.75 5.12
N ASN A 762 -33.54 -17.19 6.28
CA ASN A 762 -34.50 -16.09 6.42
C ASN A 762 -33.85 -14.69 6.27
N PHE A 763 -33.05 -14.48 5.21
CA PHE A 763 -32.52 -13.16 4.89
C PHE A 763 -33.58 -12.31 4.17
N VAL A 764 -33.41 -10.99 4.14
CA VAL A 764 -34.37 -10.05 3.53
C VAL A 764 -33.71 -9.22 2.44
N ASN A 765 -34.48 -8.36 1.75
CA ASN A 765 -34.02 -7.46 0.69
C ASN A 765 -33.49 -8.13 -0.59
N TYR A 766 -33.79 -9.42 -0.80
CA TYR A 766 -33.56 -10.13 -2.06
C TYR A 766 -34.77 -9.97 -3.02
N SER A 767 -34.60 -10.38 -4.27
CA SER A 767 -35.59 -10.26 -5.37
C SER A 767 -36.37 -11.58 -5.57
N GLY A 768 -37.24 -11.68 -6.58
CA GLY A 768 -37.85 -12.97 -6.91
C GLY A 768 -38.58 -13.70 -5.75
N ARG A 769 -38.37 -15.02 -5.65
CA ARG A 769 -39.00 -15.91 -4.64
C ARG A 769 -37.99 -16.42 -3.60
N GLY A 770 -36.71 -16.12 -3.77
CA GLY A 770 -35.64 -16.54 -2.88
C GLY A 770 -34.27 -16.17 -3.41
N PHE A 771 -33.27 -16.89 -2.93
CA PHE A 771 -31.88 -16.82 -3.39
C PHE A 771 -31.26 -18.20 -3.29
N VAL A 772 -30.11 -18.39 -3.94
CA VAL A 772 -29.36 -19.66 -3.93
C VAL A 772 -28.10 -19.52 -3.11
N GLU A 773 -27.90 -20.42 -2.14
CA GLU A 773 -26.66 -20.50 -1.37
C GLU A 773 -25.59 -21.26 -2.16
N ILE A 774 -24.42 -20.66 -2.37
CA ILE A 774 -23.22 -21.35 -2.87
C ILE A 774 -22.21 -21.48 -1.74
N ALA A 775 -21.58 -22.66 -1.59
CA ALA A 775 -20.56 -22.93 -0.58
C ALA A 775 -19.55 -23.99 -1.08
N THR A 776 -18.63 -24.41 -0.22
CA THR A 776 -17.67 -25.49 -0.51
C THR A 776 -18.35 -26.86 -0.57
N ASP A 777 -19.49 -27.03 0.10
CA ASP A 777 -20.28 -28.27 0.23
C ASP A 777 -21.69 -28.17 -0.40
N LYS A 778 -22.17 -26.96 -0.73
CA LYS A 778 -23.48 -26.70 -1.34
C LYS A 778 -23.36 -26.01 -2.69
N ASN A 779 -24.20 -26.42 -3.65
CA ASN A 779 -24.31 -25.83 -4.99
C ASN A 779 -22.93 -25.51 -5.61
N ARG A 780 -22.02 -26.49 -5.55
CA ARG A 780 -20.66 -26.37 -6.12
C ARG A 780 -20.67 -26.15 -7.63
N LYS A 781 -21.76 -26.54 -8.28
CA LYS A 781 -22.08 -26.27 -9.68
C LYS A 781 -23.54 -25.86 -9.78
N ILE A 782 -23.80 -24.74 -10.45
CA ILE A 782 -25.14 -24.29 -10.83
C ILE A 782 -25.15 -24.14 -12.35
N SER A 783 -26.14 -24.74 -13.03
CA SER A 783 -26.34 -24.63 -14.48
C SER A 783 -27.66 -23.90 -14.74
N ILE A 784 -27.59 -22.79 -15.49
CA ILE A 784 -28.71 -21.87 -15.73
C ILE A 784 -28.90 -21.74 -17.24
N PRO A 785 -30.02 -22.24 -17.79
CA PRO A 785 -30.33 -22.03 -19.20
C PRO A 785 -30.78 -20.58 -19.43
N ILE A 786 -30.05 -19.87 -20.28
CA ILE A 786 -30.35 -18.48 -20.66
C ILE A 786 -30.98 -18.49 -22.04
N VAL A 787 -32.18 -17.92 -22.18
CA VAL A 787 -32.83 -17.75 -23.47
C VAL A 787 -32.82 -16.28 -23.84
N VAL A 788 -32.23 -15.95 -25.00
CA VAL A 788 -32.25 -14.59 -25.56
C VAL A 788 -32.92 -14.55 -26.92
N GLU A 789 -33.63 -13.47 -27.21
CA GLU A 789 -34.37 -13.29 -28.47
C GLU A 789 -33.47 -12.91 -29.65
N GLU A 790 -32.31 -12.33 -29.34
CA GLU A 790 -31.33 -11.83 -30.31
C GLU A 790 -29.94 -12.31 -29.93
N SER A 791 -29.14 -12.69 -30.93
CA SER A 791 -27.72 -12.94 -30.72
C SER A 791 -27.00 -11.61 -30.50
N GLY A 792 -25.99 -11.58 -29.65
CA GLY A 792 -25.19 -10.37 -29.45
C GLY A 792 -24.26 -10.42 -28.25
N GLU A 793 -23.59 -9.28 -28.03
CA GLU A 793 -22.78 -9.04 -26.84
C GLU A 793 -23.65 -8.59 -25.67
N TYR A 794 -23.45 -9.20 -24.51
CA TYR A 794 -24.11 -8.87 -23.27
C TYR A 794 -23.08 -8.65 -22.17
N PHE A 795 -23.30 -7.65 -21.31
CA PHE A 795 -22.65 -7.60 -20.01
C PHE A 795 -23.48 -8.37 -19.00
N MET A 796 -22.83 -9.25 -18.26
CA MET A 796 -23.43 -10.06 -17.20
C MET A 796 -22.81 -9.70 -15.86
N ASP A 797 -23.65 -9.39 -14.88
CA ASP A 797 -23.26 -9.33 -13.47
C ASP A 797 -24.28 -10.07 -12.60
N ILE A 798 -23.90 -10.32 -11.35
CA ILE A 798 -24.70 -11.09 -10.40
C ILE A 798 -24.89 -10.28 -9.12
N LYS A 799 -26.15 -10.13 -8.70
CA LYS A 799 -26.52 -9.59 -7.39
C LYS A 799 -26.29 -10.66 -6.32
N TYR A 800 -25.54 -10.32 -5.27
CA TYR A 800 -25.08 -11.28 -4.28
C TYR A 800 -25.00 -10.70 -2.87
N SER A 801 -24.94 -11.57 -1.86
CA SER A 801 -24.55 -11.22 -0.49
C SER A 801 -23.44 -12.14 0.02
N ASN A 802 -22.52 -11.61 0.83
CA ASN A 802 -21.48 -12.38 1.51
C ASN A 802 -21.21 -11.78 2.90
N GLY A 803 -21.89 -12.32 3.92
CA GLY A 803 -21.71 -11.93 5.31
C GLY A 803 -20.62 -12.72 6.05
N SER A 804 -19.68 -13.36 5.33
CA SER A 804 -18.73 -14.30 5.95
C SER A 804 -17.66 -13.63 6.82
N GLY A 805 -17.47 -12.31 6.70
CA GLY A 805 -16.45 -11.56 7.42
C GLY A 805 -16.55 -10.05 7.17
N PRO A 806 -15.64 -9.26 7.77
CA PRO A 806 -15.63 -7.81 7.73
C PRO A 806 -15.40 -7.25 6.32
N TRP A 807 -15.69 -5.97 6.14
CA TRP A 807 -15.57 -5.35 4.82
C TRP A 807 -14.10 -5.18 4.36
N ASN A 808 -13.19 -4.91 5.30
CA ASN A 808 -11.83 -4.44 5.05
C ASN A 808 -10.72 -5.49 5.28
N THR A 809 -11.04 -6.66 5.84
CA THR A 809 -10.03 -7.63 6.26
C THR A 809 -10.55 -9.07 6.13
N ASP A 810 -9.87 -10.03 6.78
CA ASP A 810 -10.12 -11.47 6.71
C ASP A 810 -9.87 -12.06 5.30
N ASN A 811 -10.24 -13.32 5.05
CA ASN A 811 -9.78 -14.06 3.87
C ASN A 811 -10.83 -14.96 3.19
N LYS A 812 -12.13 -14.59 3.27
CA LYS A 812 -13.28 -15.42 2.86
C LYS A 812 -14.04 -14.88 1.63
N CYS A 813 -13.36 -14.23 0.69
CA CYS A 813 -13.96 -13.85 -0.59
C CYS A 813 -14.46 -15.12 -1.32
N ALA A 814 -15.71 -15.14 -1.78
CA ALA A 814 -16.22 -16.29 -2.52
C ALA A 814 -15.93 -16.16 -4.02
N VAL A 815 -15.59 -17.27 -4.68
CA VAL A 815 -15.13 -17.28 -6.08
C VAL A 815 -15.76 -18.44 -6.83
N ARG A 816 -16.30 -18.20 -8.04
CA ARG A 816 -16.78 -19.25 -8.94
C ARG A 816 -16.27 -19.02 -10.35
N SER A 817 -15.84 -20.08 -11.01
CA SER A 817 -15.54 -20.08 -12.44
C SER A 817 -16.83 -19.99 -13.24
N LEU A 818 -16.82 -19.15 -14.26
CA LEU A 818 -17.93 -18.90 -15.16
C LEU A 818 -17.68 -19.60 -16.50
N TYR A 819 -18.64 -20.42 -16.92
CA TYR A 819 -18.65 -21.05 -18.23
C TYR A 819 -19.89 -20.65 -19.02
N LEU A 820 -19.73 -20.50 -20.33
CA LEU A 820 -20.80 -20.29 -21.27
C LEU A 820 -20.69 -21.31 -22.39
N ASN A 821 -21.72 -22.14 -22.59
CA ASN A 821 -21.73 -23.21 -23.59
C ASN A 821 -20.48 -24.11 -23.52
N LYS A 822 -20.00 -24.38 -22.29
CA LYS A 822 -18.77 -25.13 -21.93
C LYS A 822 -17.45 -24.36 -22.09
N ASP A 823 -17.46 -23.16 -22.66
CA ASP A 823 -16.26 -22.33 -22.79
C ASP A 823 -15.99 -21.55 -21.50
N TYR A 824 -14.73 -21.54 -21.07
CA TYR A 824 -14.31 -20.80 -19.88
C TYR A 824 -14.26 -19.29 -20.15
N VAL A 825 -15.15 -18.55 -19.49
CA VAL A 825 -15.24 -17.08 -19.62
C VAL A 825 -14.20 -16.42 -18.71
N GLY A 826 -14.27 -16.71 -17.41
CA GLY A 826 -13.47 -16.10 -16.35
C GLY A 826 -13.98 -16.50 -14.96
N VAL A 827 -13.80 -15.64 -13.95
CA VAL A 827 -14.35 -15.86 -12.60
C VAL A 827 -15.33 -14.77 -12.18
N MET A 828 -16.36 -15.17 -11.45
CA MET A 828 -17.19 -14.28 -10.65
C MET A 828 -16.63 -14.24 -9.23
N VAL A 829 -16.42 -13.04 -8.71
CA VAL A 829 -16.00 -12.81 -7.33
C VAL A 829 -17.14 -12.23 -6.52
N PHE A 830 -17.22 -12.65 -5.27
CA PHE A 830 -18.24 -12.26 -4.30
C PHE A 830 -17.55 -11.83 -3.01
N PRO A 831 -16.91 -10.63 -2.99
CA PRO A 831 -16.21 -10.12 -1.82
C PRO A 831 -17.11 -9.99 -0.59
N GLN A 832 -16.52 -10.09 0.60
CA GLN A 832 -17.21 -9.86 1.87
C GLN A 832 -17.88 -8.47 1.90
N ARG A 833 -19.07 -8.41 2.51
CA ARG A 833 -19.89 -7.18 2.61
C ARG A 833 -20.15 -6.70 4.05
N GLY A 834 -19.65 -7.42 5.05
CA GLY A 834 -19.81 -7.11 6.47
C GLY A 834 -20.06 -8.36 7.30
N THR A 835 -19.47 -8.42 8.49
CA THR A 835 -19.52 -9.63 9.34
C THR A 835 -20.95 -9.99 9.69
N ASN A 836 -21.47 -11.14 9.29
CA ASN A 836 -22.88 -11.54 9.50
C ASN A 836 -23.94 -10.61 8.89
N GLU A 837 -23.58 -9.75 7.92
CA GLU A 837 -24.54 -8.87 7.23
C GLU A 837 -25.04 -9.54 5.94
N TRP A 838 -25.88 -10.57 6.11
CA TRP A 838 -26.33 -11.42 5.00
C TRP A 838 -27.52 -10.85 4.22
N SER A 839 -28.13 -9.75 4.69
CA SER A 839 -29.16 -9.02 3.94
C SER A 839 -28.63 -7.75 3.25
N ASP A 840 -27.30 -7.52 3.27
CA ASP A 840 -26.61 -6.53 2.45
C ASP A 840 -26.26 -7.15 1.08
N TRP A 841 -26.92 -6.66 0.03
CA TRP A 841 -26.78 -7.16 -1.33
C TRP A 841 -26.03 -6.18 -2.24
N GLY A 842 -25.01 -6.65 -2.94
CA GLY A 842 -24.21 -5.88 -3.91
C GLY A 842 -24.09 -6.58 -5.26
N PHE A 843 -23.44 -5.94 -6.23
CA PHE A 843 -23.15 -6.57 -7.52
C PHE A 843 -21.71 -7.08 -7.55
N SER A 844 -21.54 -8.25 -8.18
CA SER A 844 -20.24 -8.85 -8.50
C SER A 844 -19.60 -8.16 -9.72
N ASN A 845 -18.39 -8.59 -10.08
CA ASN A 845 -17.72 -8.12 -11.30
C ASN A 845 -18.50 -8.51 -12.55
N SER A 846 -18.38 -7.71 -13.60
CA SER A 846 -19.06 -7.97 -14.87
C SER A 846 -18.19 -8.73 -15.87
N HIS A 847 -18.80 -9.61 -16.66
CA HIS A 847 -18.18 -10.22 -17.84
C HIS A 847 -18.93 -9.84 -19.10
N LYS A 848 -18.16 -9.57 -20.16
CA LYS A 848 -18.71 -9.46 -21.51
C LYS A 848 -18.82 -10.86 -22.12
N ILE A 849 -20.03 -11.27 -22.49
CA ILE A 849 -20.34 -12.59 -23.02
C ILE A 849 -21.08 -12.48 -24.36
N ASN A 850 -20.88 -13.47 -25.23
CA ASN A 850 -21.54 -13.57 -26.52
C ASN A 850 -22.66 -14.60 -26.46
N LEU A 851 -23.91 -14.15 -26.48
CA LEU A 851 -25.07 -15.04 -26.46
C LEU A 851 -25.60 -15.27 -27.87
N THR A 852 -26.05 -16.49 -28.14
CA THR A 852 -26.73 -16.85 -29.39
C THR A 852 -28.24 -16.81 -29.19
N LYS A 853 -28.99 -16.37 -30.21
CA LYS A 853 -30.45 -16.41 -30.20
C LYS A 853 -30.94 -17.82 -29.83
N GLY A 854 -31.86 -17.88 -28.88
CA GLY A 854 -32.35 -19.14 -28.30
C GLY A 854 -31.59 -19.48 -27.02
N LYS A 855 -31.44 -20.78 -26.76
CA LYS A 855 -30.90 -21.32 -25.51
C LYS A 855 -29.37 -21.27 -25.49
N ASN A 856 -28.82 -20.75 -24.40
CA ASN A 856 -27.41 -20.78 -24.02
C ASN A 856 -27.31 -21.42 -22.63
N ASP A 857 -26.18 -22.06 -22.33
CA ASP A 857 -25.96 -22.74 -21.05
C ASP A 857 -24.91 -21.99 -20.24
N LEU A 858 -25.32 -21.40 -19.12
CA LEU A 858 -24.42 -20.71 -18.19
C LEU A 858 -24.11 -21.62 -17.00
N GLU A 859 -22.85 -21.77 -16.65
CA GLU A 859 -22.46 -22.54 -15.45
C GLU A 859 -21.59 -21.72 -14.50
N LEU A 860 -21.93 -21.75 -13.22
CA LEU A 860 -21.09 -21.28 -12.11
C LEU A 860 -20.53 -22.49 -11.39
N VAL A 861 -19.20 -22.64 -11.35
CA VAL A 861 -18.52 -23.84 -10.85
C VAL A 861 -17.44 -23.47 -9.82
N LEU A 862 -17.40 -24.19 -8.70
CA LEU A 862 -16.29 -24.13 -7.74
C LEU A 862 -15.17 -25.09 -8.19
N GLU A 863 -14.20 -24.52 -8.89
CA GLU A 863 -13.01 -25.24 -9.38
C GLU A 863 -11.88 -25.24 -8.35
N GLU A 864 -10.88 -26.09 -8.56
CA GLU A 864 -9.72 -26.18 -7.64
C GLU A 864 -8.94 -24.86 -7.53
N TRP A 865 -8.84 -24.08 -8.60
CA TRP A 865 -8.19 -22.76 -8.59
C TRP A 865 -9.09 -21.66 -8.00
N ASN A 866 -10.33 -21.95 -7.59
CA ASN A 866 -11.21 -20.98 -6.93
C ASN A 866 -11.10 -21.00 -5.40
N ASN A 867 -10.23 -21.85 -4.85
CA ASN A 867 -10.00 -21.90 -3.41
C ASN A 867 -9.34 -20.61 -2.91
N ASN A 868 -10.11 -19.82 -2.16
CA ASN A 868 -9.58 -18.66 -1.45
C ASN A 868 -8.61 -19.08 -0.33
N MET A 869 -8.04 -18.09 0.37
CA MET A 869 -7.00 -18.37 1.36
C MET A 869 -7.55 -18.95 2.68
N ASN A 870 -8.85 -18.79 2.95
CA ASN A 870 -9.52 -19.45 4.08
C ASN A 870 -9.59 -20.98 3.89
N ILE A 871 -9.86 -21.42 2.65
CA ILE A 871 -10.04 -22.83 2.21
C ILE A 871 -11.30 -23.51 2.77
N GLU A 872 -11.74 -23.15 3.96
CA GLU A 872 -12.93 -23.72 4.59
C GLU A 872 -14.20 -22.96 4.15
N VAL A 873 -14.16 -21.62 4.19
CA VAL A 873 -15.28 -20.75 3.86
C VAL A 873 -15.10 -20.12 2.49
N ASN A 874 -15.94 -20.54 1.53
CA ASN A 874 -16.07 -19.95 0.19
C ASN A 874 -17.56 -19.86 -0.17
N ARG A 875 -18.26 -18.98 0.57
CA ARG A 875 -19.72 -18.92 0.65
C ARG A 875 -20.27 -17.57 0.19
N ALA A 876 -21.35 -17.59 -0.57
CA ALA A 876 -22.14 -16.41 -0.91
C ALA A 876 -23.60 -16.79 -1.18
N MET A 877 -24.48 -15.80 -1.14
CA MET A 877 -25.89 -15.90 -1.56
C MET A 877 -26.04 -15.23 -2.91
N ILE A 878 -26.67 -15.91 -3.85
CA ILE A 878 -26.92 -15.42 -5.21
C ILE A 878 -28.39 -15.06 -5.34
N ASP A 879 -28.66 -13.76 -5.57
CA ASP A 879 -30.01 -13.20 -5.75
C ASP A 879 -30.44 -13.36 -7.21
N TYR A 880 -29.95 -12.51 -8.13
CA TYR A 880 -30.26 -12.62 -9.55
C TYR A 880 -29.06 -12.37 -10.46
N ILE A 881 -29.17 -12.84 -11.71
CA ILE A 881 -28.26 -12.52 -12.80
C ILE A 881 -28.89 -11.42 -13.66
N ARG A 882 -28.10 -10.41 -13.99
CA ARG A 882 -28.51 -9.28 -14.83
C ARG A 882 -27.73 -9.28 -16.13
N LEU A 883 -28.45 -9.15 -17.25
CA LEU A 883 -27.89 -9.11 -18.59
C LEU A 883 -28.26 -7.81 -19.29
N TYR A 884 -27.25 -7.02 -19.66
CA TYR A 884 -27.42 -5.84 -20.51
C TYR A 884 -26.93 -6.12 -21.92
N LYS A 885 -27.82 -6.00 -22.90
CA LYS A 885 -27.42 -6.04 -24.31
C LYS A 885 -26.60 -4.79 -24.65
N VAL A 886 -25.43 -4.97 -25.26
CA VAL A 886 -24.50 -3.89 -25.59
C VAL A 886 -24.84 -3.22 -26.93
N HIS A 887 -25.13 -4.04 -27.95
CA HIS A 887 -25.43 -3.62 -29.32
C HIS A 887 -26.64 -4.36 -29.88
#